data_AF-A0A7S2LPJ3-F1
#
_entry.id   AF-A0A7S2LPJ3-F1
#
_cell.length_a   1.000
_cell.length_b   1.000
_cell.length_c   1.000
_cell.angle_alpha   90.00
_cell.angle_beta   90.00
_cell.angle_gamma   90.00
#
_symmetry.space_group_name_H-M   'P 1'
#
loop_
_entity.id
_entity.type
_entity.pdbx_description
1 polymer ?
#
loop_
_entity_poly.entity_id
_entity_poly.type
_entity_poly.pdbx_seq_one_letter_code
_entity_poly.pdbx_strand_id
1 'polypeptide(L)'
;MGLFGKKKGKPLAGEADGTPKKSSSRRQSSSRKSKSGRKSKQQEPVEQPPSMELVPEYVKSLATAADAASEEAASALRALFALSEHNNNASTSSNREELVHAAEGQVVPTLLDFLRRSDRNSSEQYLALLVLNNVSIPAENKKMIAVDCGGAHILSRLLCEDPSCHLMAIILVNLTFADAELRRDLVSPASPTQLVDALAYALIVATASPEIMETLPHPTNSQFNPRDLLAATMTELKKSDSMFAYFNISNQQFPETARWCLCAIKNLTRPSKDPLAAHAVIDTGVVPLILRIVIVSRSGEESAGSSNATPKPSEPLEQNSAEAEFNNPMGWEANSMQDAALFSLLNLSTTHPARHYLKEVDAVHVLSMIADFPTTNNSAAPQSQDADPQLANQDFQCLKARMALAYLVGGEGHYGQSKSRGSSFPGHPDESVLLIMASEAAQLEELLSNTLHQRAKEGPGGYSAATFTVKGVLFGIRCLLTNNLNQNTFSTTCGVKLNCLLMKALAQHAIQRVLTIDAEAAEHAAFSLYLLSSFGFSSPFLTTNFEGDARLAEKVLTSYLHMENITPAGQHAADQVLLRLPYLKYTQNPADDEKFVVFDGSGKDESLAWDYDFDEDLLQATQNIMVEKRICGAEPMDVIFSRPILRRRAPKKNQELTWEDQSAVTVYPNALLAVQDLSFGSTKVRHIDAIDDILIANNIANSANGEKTESYNYMWNWQDTAEQMARLQQNKQGQSSLKGFLTKMKSNTMSKTKSDDGPFSIFGLKCGPICASDNVLDDETLSTLETRQSQKKSF
;
A
#
# COMPACT_ATOMS: atom_id res chain seq x y z
N MET A 1 -15.84 24.40 11.27
CA MET A 1 -15.62 24.93 12.64
C MET A 1 -14.12 25.04 12.85
N GLY A 2 -13.59 26.20 13.21
CA GLY A 2 -12.14 26.41 13.29
C GLY A 2 -11.69 26.88 14.67
N LEU A 3 -10.44 26.56 15.02
CA LEU A 3 -9.60 27.27 15.99
C LEU A 3 -8.19 26.64 16.00
N PHE A 4 -7.20 27.29 15.38
CA PHE A 4 -5.79 27.07 15.72
C PHE A 4 -5.01 28.39 15.59
N GLY A 5 -4.41 28.83 16.70
CA GLY A 5 -3.72 30.12 16.79
C GLY A 5 -2.23 30.02 16.50
N LYS A 6 -1.73 30.85 15.57
CA LYS A 6 -0.28 30.99 15.32
C LYS A 6 0.37 31.94 16.34
N LYS A 7 1.20 31.41 17.25
CA LYS A 7 2.14 32.23 18.04
C LYS A 7 3.28 32.70 17.13
N LYS A 8 3.60 34.00 17.13
CA LYS A 8 4.74 34.59 16.42
C LYS A 8 5.96 34.71 17.34
N GLY A 9 7.05 34.05 17.01
CA GLY A 9 8.38 34.36 17.58
C GLY A 9 9.01 35.57 16.90
N LYS A 10 9.64 36.45 17.66
CA LYS A 10 10.53 37.52 17.14
C LYS A 10 11.99 37.03 17.18
N PRO A 11 12.80 37.26 16.14
CA PRO A 11 14.25 37.19 16.29
C PRO A 11 14.78 38.44 17.01
N LEU A 12 15.79 38.26 17.87
CA LEU A 12 16.56 39.33 18.50
C LEU A 12 17.73 39.74 17.58
N ALA A 13 18.15 41.01 17.70
CA ALA A 13 19.27 41.56 16.94
C ALA A 13 20.62 41.16 17.55
N GLY A 14 21.64 41.02 16.69
CA GLY A 14 23.04 40.92 17.07
C GLY A 14 23.92 41.56 16.00
N GLU A 15 24.51 42.71 16.32
CA GLU A 15 25.48 43.39 15.46
C GLU A 15 26.90 42.83 15.68
N ALA A 16 27.67 42.66 14.61
CA ALA A 16 29.13 42.68 14.66
C ALA A 16 29.70 43.19 13.32
N ASP A 17 30.66 44.11 13.43
CA ASP A 17 31.23 44.93 12.35
C ASP A 17 32.19 44.16 11.40
N GLY A 18 32.42 44.66 10.19
CA GLY A 18 33.26 43.97 9.19
C GLY A 18 33.28 44.56 7.77
N THR A 19 33.61 45.84 7.60
CA THR A 19 34.01 46.43 6.29
C THR A 19 35.54 46.29 6.09
N PRO A 20 36.16 46.37 4.87
CA PRO A 20 35.78 47.32 3.81
C PRO A 20 36.13 47.03 2.32
N LYS A 21 35.83 48.07 1.50
CA LYS A 21 36.38 48.46 0.17
C LYS A 21 35.63 48.03 -1.10
N LYS A 22 34.89 49.01 -1.63
CA LYS A 22 34.43 49.13 -3.03
C LYS A 22 35.62 49.34 -3.98
N SER A 23 35.47 48.88 -5.22
CA SER A 23 35.99 49.59 -6.39
C SER A 23 34.92 49.63 -7.48
N SER A 24 34.98 50.66 -8.32
CA SER A 24 33.88 51.06 -9.22
C SER A 24 34.27 50.94 -10.69
N SER A 25 33.32 50.61 -11.56
CA SER A 25 33.30 51.22 -12.90
C SER A 25 31.88 51.50 -13.37
N ARG A 26 31.72 52.61 -14.08
CA ARG A 26 30.45 53.26 -14.44
C ARG A 26 30.50 53.55 -15.93
N ARG A 27 29.63 52.95 -16.73
CA ARG A 27 29.48 53.31 -18.16
C ARG A 27 28.21 54.13 -18.38
N GLN A 28 28.41 55.32 -18.91
CA GLN A 28 27.35 56.21 -19.40
C GLN A 28 26.91 55.74 -20.79
N SER A 29 25.63 55.95 -21.12
CA SER A 29 25.18 56.09 -22.51
C SER A 29 24.32 57.35 -22.62
N SER A 30 24.45 58.04 -23.76
CA SER A 30 23.99 59.41 -23.93
C SER A 30 22.72 59.51 -24.77
N SER A 31 21.84 60.43 -24.40
CA SER A 31 20.57 60.68 -25.08
C SER A 31 20.76 61.47 -26.37
N ARG A 32 20.15 61.01 -27.47
CA ARG A 32 19.90 61.84 -28.67
C ARG A 32 18.40 62.13 -28.77
N LYS A 33 18.06 63.43 -28.87
CA LYS A 33 16.71 63.90 -29.17
C LYS A 33 16.47 63.87 -30.68
N SER A 34 15.30 63.41 -31.11
CA SER A 34 14.66 63.81 -32.36
C SER A 34 13.22 64.24 -32.08
N LYS A 35 12.75 65.28 -32.77
CA LYS A 35 11.36 65.78 -32.71
C LYS A 35 10.59 65.22 -33.90
N SER A 36 9.34 64.80 -33.71
CA SER A 36 8.25 64.91 -34.71
C SER A 36 6.90 64.49 -34.13
N GLY A 37 5.79 64.94 -34.73
CA GLY A 37 4.52 64.20 -34.68
C GLY A 37 3.50 64.57 -33.60
N ARG A 38 2.93 65.78 -33.66
CA ARG A 38 1.70 66.11 -32.91
C ARG A 38 0.49 65.50 -33.63
N LYS A 39 0.00 64.34 -33.17
CA LYS A 39 -1.31 63.78 -33.55
C LYS A 39 -2.26 63.76 -32.35
N SER A 40 -3.54 63.83 -32.64
CA SER A 40 -4.66 63.96 -31.70
C SER A 40 -4.74 62.79 -30.72
N LYS A 41 -4.90 63.09 -29.42
CA LYS A 41 -5.36 62.11 -28.43
C LYS A 41 -6.80 61.71 -28.78
N GLN A 42 -6.99 60.51 -29.32
CA GLN A 42 -8.13 59.71 -28.86
C GLN A 42 -7.79 59.29 -27.42
N GLN A 43 -8.76 59.40 -26.51
CA GLN A 43 -8.64 58.74 -25.22
C GLN A 43 -8.82 57.24 -25.49
N GLU A 44 -7.76 56.46 -25.29
CA GLU A 44 -7.94 55.05 -24.98
C GLU A 44 -8.85 54.97 -23.75
N PRO A 45 -9.86 54.08 -23.74
CA PRO A 45 -10.63 53.84 -22.53
C PRO A 45 -9.65 53.39 -21.45
N VAL A 46 -9.76 53.98 -20.26
CA VAL A 46 -9.01 53.49 -19.10
C VAL A 46 -9.66 52.18 -18.71
N GLU A 47 -9.11 51.07 -19.20
CA GLU A 47 -9.51 49.73 -18.77
C GLU A 47 -9.38 49.67 -17.24
N GLN A 48 -10.51 49.48 -16.58
CA GLN A 48 -10.52 49.31 -15.14
C GLN A 48 -9.87 47.96 -14.81
N PRO A 49 -8.98 47.90 -13.80
CA PRO A 49 -8.37 46.64 -13.42
C PRO A 49 -9.45 45.64 -12.97
N PRO A 50 -9.33 44.33 -13.30
CA PRO A 50 -10.30 43.33 -12.89
C PRO A 50 -10.55 43.36 -11.38
N SER A 51 -11.83 43.35 -10.98
CA SER A 51 -12.26 43.38 -9.59
C SER A 51 -13.41 42.39 -9.34
N MET A 52 -13.54 41.94 -8.10
CA MET A 52 -14.62 41.02 -7.69
C MET A 52 -16.03 41.65 -7.86
N GLU A 53 -16.12 42.99 -7.77
CA GLU A 53 -17.36 43.74 -7.97
C GLU A 53 -17.89 43.67 -9.41
N LEU A 54 -16.99 43.49 -10.40
CA LEU A 54 -17.33 43.42 -11.82
C LEU A 54 -17.61 41.98 -12.31
N VAL A 55 -17.46 40.96 -11.45
CA VAL A 55 -17.72 39.55 -11.82
C VAL A 55 -19.13 39.32 -12.37
N PRO A 56 -20.22 39.92 -11.86
CA PRO A 56 -21.55 39.80 -12.47
C PRO A 56 -21.62 40.32 -13.90
N GLU A 57 -20.82 41.34 -14.26
CA GLU A 57 -20.73 41.85 -15.62
C GLU A 57 -19.97 40.88 -16.53
N TYR A 58 -18.83 40.33 -16.08
CA TYR A 58 -18.07 39.31 -16.83
C TYR A 58 -18.90 38.04 -17.08
N VAL A 59 -19.63 37.56 -16.06
CA VAL A 59 -20.56 36.44 -16.19
C VAL A 59 -21.66 36.74 -17.22
N LYS A 60 -22.27 37.92 -17.15
CA LYS A 60 -23.29 38.34 -18.10
C LYS A 60 -22.75 38.35 -19.53
N SER A 61 -21.58 38.98 -19.75
CA SER A 61 -20.91 39.00 -21.06
C SER A 61 -20.68 37.59 -21.61
N LEU A 62 -20.20 36.64 -20.80
CA LEU A 62 -20.02 35.25 -21.23
C LEU A 62 -21.32 34.51 -21.51
N ALA A 63 -22.38 34.80 -20.76
CA ALA A 63 -23.70 34.22 -20.98
C ALA A 63 -24.38 34.79 -22.25
N THR A 64 -24.17 36.07 -22.58
CA THR A 64 -24.82 36.73 -23.72
C THR A 64 -23.98 36.77 -25.01
N ALA A 65 -22.69 36.46 -24.95
CA ALA A 65 -21.80 36.42 -26.11
C ALA A 65 -22.29 35.41 -27.17
N ALA A 66 -22.92 35.90 -28.24
CA ALA A 66 -23.49 35.05 -29.30
C ALA A 66 -22.43 34.18 -30.01
N ASP A 67 -21.19 34.68 -30.08
CA ASP A 67 -20.01 33.98 -30.56
C ASP A 67 -19.04 33.76 -29.40
N ALA A 68 -18.55 32.54 -29.23
CA ALA A 68 -17.55 32.19 -28.21
C ALA A 68 -16.19 32.87 -28.49
N ALA A 69 -15.86 33.13 -29.76
CA ALA A 69 -14.64 33.82 -30.19
C ALA A 69 -14.76 35.37 -30.16
N SER A 70 -15.84 35.92 -29.58
CA SER A 70 -16.03 37.37 -29.49
C SER A 70 -15.04 38.04 -28.52
N GLU A 71 -14.57 39.24 -28.86
CA GLU A 71 -13.64 40.00 -28.00
C GLU A 71 -14.25 40.34 -26.63
N GLU A 72 -15.58 40.41 -26.54
CA GLU A 72 -16.31 40.55 -25.26
C GLU A 72 -16.12 39.32 -24.36
N ALA A 73 -16.29 38.10 -24.91
CA ALA A 73 -16.03 36.87 -24.19
C ALA A 73 -14.55 36.72 -23.83
N ALA A 74 -13.64 37.01 -24.77
CA ALA A 74 -12.20 36.94 -24.52
C ALA A 74 -11.76 37.92 -23.42
N SER A 75 -12.29 39.15 -23.41
CA SER A 75 -12.01 40.15 -22.36
C SER A 75 -12.53 39.70 -20.99
N ALA A 76 -13.78 39.22 -20.92
CA ALA A 76 -14.37 38.69 -19.69
C ALA A 76 -13.58 37.48 -19.14
N LEU A 77 -13.13 36.56 -20.00
CA LEU A 77 -12.28 35.43 -19.61
C LEU A 77 -10.91 35.87 -19.09
N ARG A 78 -10.25 36.85 -19.73
CA ARG A 78 -8.97 37.42 -19.25
C ARG A 78 -9.14 38.06 -17.87
N ALA A 79 -10.24 38.77 -17.64
CA ALA A 79 -10.55 39.38 -16.34
C ALA A 79 -10.81 38.33 -15.24
N LEU A 80 -11.63 37.31 -15.52
CA LEU A 80 -11.87 36.19 -14.60
C LEU A 80 -10.59 35.38 -14.33
N PHE A 81 -9.75 35.18 -15.35
CA PHE A 81 -8.45 34.52 -15.18
C PHE A 81 -7.56 35.30 -14.22
N ALA A 82 -7.36 36.60 -14.44
CA ALA A 82 -6.57 37.47 -13.55
C ALA A 82 -7.11 37.52 -12.10
N LEU A 83 -8.42 37.40 -11.90
CA LEU A 83 -9.02 37.28 -10.56
C LEU A 83 -8.80 35.91 -9.90
N SER A 84 -8.69 34.86 -10.70
CA SER A 84 -8.45 33.47 -10.27
C SER A 84 -6.96 33.13 -10.06
N GLU A 85 -6.04 33.94 -10.57
CA GLU A 85 -4.59 33.72 -10.40
C GLU A 85 -4.17 33.88 -8.93
N HIS A 86 -3.27 33.00 -8.48
CA HIS A 86 -2.71 33.09 -7.13
C HIS A 86 -1.56 34.09 -7.13
N ASN A 87 -1.77 35.24 -6.50
CA ASN A 87 -0.71 36.21 -6.25
C ASN A 87 -0.20 36.08 -4.81
N ASN A 88 1.10 36.20 -4.59
CA ASN A 88 1.72 36.05 -3.26
C ASN A 88 1.28 37.12 -2.22
N ASN A 89 0.38 38.03 -2.59
CA ASN A 89 -0.35 38.90 -1.68
C ASN A 89 -1.54 38.13 -1.09
N ALA A 90 -1.55 38.00 0.25
CA ALA A 90 -2.46 37.13 1.01
C ALA A 90 -3.97 37.35 0.81
N SER A 91 -4.40 38.43 0.13
CA SER A 91 -5.81 38.65 -0.22
C SER A 91 -6.31 37.79 -1.39
N THR A 92 -5.43 37.31 -2.28
CA THR A 92 -5.88 36.66 -3.53
C THR A 92 -6.16 35.16 -3.42
N SER A 93 -5.74 34.50 -2.33
CA SER A 93 -6.24 33.14 -2.02
C SER A 93 -7.75 33.16 -1.80
N SER A 94 -8.24 34.20 -1.10
CA SER A 94 -9.67 34.48 -0.86
C SER A 94 -10.46 34.52 -2.18
N ASN A 95 -9.93 35.18 -3.21
CA ASN A 95 -10.61 35.32 -4.50
C ASN A 95 -10.98 33.97 -5.13
N ARG A 96 -10.17 32.92 -5.00
CA ARG A 96 -10.47 31.61 -5.63
C ARG A 96 -11.69 30.94 -5.02
N GLU A 97 -11.83 31.05 -3.70
CA GLU A 97 -13.00 30.57 -2.95
C GLU A 97 -14.21 31.46 -3.23
N GLU A 98 -14.04 32.78 -3.13
CA GLU A 98 -15.12 33.76 -3.36
C GLU A 98 -15.66 33.76 -4.79
N LEU A 99 -14.82 33.54 -5.81
CA LEU A 99 -15.22 33.62 -7.22
C LEU A 99 -16.24 32.55 -7.61
N VAL A 100 -16.25 31.40 -6.93
CA VAL A 100 -17.27 30.35 -7.17
C VAL A 100 -18.64 30.76 -6.62
N HIS A 101 -18.67 31.59 -5.57
CA HIS A 101 -19.90 32.11 -4.97
C HIS A 101 -20.32 33.48 -5.52
N ALA A 102 -19.43 34.19 -6.21
CA ALA A 102 -19.70 35.46 -6.85
C ALA A 102 -20.79 35.35 -7.94
N ALA A 103 -21.45 36.48 -8.23
CA ALA A 103 -22.57 36.56 -9.17
C ALA A 103 -23.65 35.49 -8.91
N GLU A 104 -24.06 35.31 -7.65
CA GLU A 104 -25.08 34.33 -7.23
C GLU A 104 -24.72 32.88 -7.63
N GLY A 105 -23.42 32.53 -7.58
CA GLY A 105 -22.90 31.23 -7.94
C GLY A 105 -22.87 30.94 -9.45
N GLN A 106 -23.14 31.94 -10.31
CA GLN A 106 -23.29 31.73 -11.75
C GLN A 106 -21.96 31.65 -12.53
N VAL A 107 -20.81 31.92 -11.90
CA VAL A 107 -19.50 31.86 -12.59
C VAL A 107 -19.23 30.46 -13.17
N VAL A 108 -19.31 29.42 -12.34
CA VAL A 108 -18.99 28.05 -12.75
C VAL A 108 -20.00 27.49 -13.75
N PRO A 109 -21.34 27.59 -13.56
CA PRO A 109 -22.33 27.22 -14.57
C PRO A 109 -22.10 27.91 -15.93
N THR A 110 -21.79 29.21 -15.93
CA THR A 110 -21.56 29.97 -17.17
C THR A 110 -20.30 29.52 -17.90
N LEU A 111 -19.20 29.26 -17.18
CA LEU A 111 -17.98 28.71 -17.77
C LEU A 111 -18.21 27.30 -18.35
N LEU A 112 -18.95 26.45 -17.65
CA LEU A 112 -19.26 25.09 -18.10
C LEU A 112 -20.17 25.08 -19.35
N ASP A 113 -21.12 26.01 -19.45
CA ASP A 113 -21.95 26.15 -20.64
C ASP A 113 -21.17 26.78 -21.82
N PHE A 114 -20.32 27.76 -21.54
CA PHE A 114 -19.40 28.33 -22.52
C PHE A 114 -18.49 27.26 -23.16
N LEU A 115 -17.96 26.31 -22.37
CA LEU A 115 -17.13 25.21 -22.87
C LEU A 115 -17.86 24.23 -23.79
N ARG A 116 -19.18 24.06 -23.64
CA ARG A 116 -19.98 23.22 -24.56
C ARG A 116 -20.07 23.82 -25.95
N ARG A 117 -20.13 25.15 -26.03
CA ARG A 117 -20.36 25.93 -27.27
C ARG A 117 -19.09 26.56 -27.86
N SER A 118 -17.96 26.53 -27.16
CA SER A 118 -16.67 27.00 -27.65
C SER A 118 -16.02 26.01 -28.63
N ASP A 119 -15.45 26.52 -29.71
CA ASP A 119 -14.64 25.74 -30.64
C ASP A 119 -13.49 25.03 -29.91
N ARG A 120 -13.26 23.77 -30.28
CA ARG A 120 -12.19 22.94 -29.71
C ARG A 120 -10.82 23.51 -30.10
N ASN A 121 -9.90 23.56 -29.14
CA ASN A 121 -8.58 24.17 -29.26
C ASN A 121 -8.56 25.69 -29.49
N SER A 122 -9.65 26.40 -29.16
CA SER A 122 -9.69 27.88 -29.14
C SER A 122 -8.97 28.46 -27.92
N SER A 123 -8.47 29.70 -28.04
CA SER A 123 -7.87 30.44 -26.92
C SER A 123 -8.87 30.67 -25.78
N GLU A 124 -10.14 30.82 -26.12
CA GLU A 124 -11.22 31.12 -25.19
C GLU A 124 -11.65 29.85 -24.43
N GLN A 125 -11.69 28.68 -25.09
CA GLN A 125 -11.83 27.39 -24.40
C GLN A 125 -10.68 27.19 -23.40
N TYR A 126 -9.43 27.46 -23.82
CA TYR A 126 -8.26 27.30 -22.96
C TYR A 126 -8.30 28.24 -21.74
N LEU A 127 -8.64 29.53 -21.94
CA LEU A 127 -8.82 30.48 -20.85
C LEU A 127 -9.94 30.06 -19.89
N ALA A 128 -11.08 29.60 -20.38
CA ALA A 128 -12.18 29.11 -19.54
C ALA A 128 -11.77 27.89 -18.69
N LEU A 129 -11.01 26.95 -19.27
CA LEU A 129 -10.43 25.81 -18.54
C LEU A 129 -9.39 26.26 -17.50
N LEU A 130 -8.58 27.27 -17.78
CA LEU A 130 -7.64 27.83 -16.80
C LEU A 130 -8.34 28.47 -15.60
N VAL A 131 -9.44 29.21 -15.81
CA VAL A 131 -10.27 29.74 -14.71
C VAL A 131 -10.82 28.60 -13.86
N LEU A 132 -11.45 27.60 -14.51
CA LEU A 132 -11.99 26.42 -13.80
C LEU A 132 -10.92 25.64 -13.04
N ASN A 133 -9.73 25.45 -13.62
CA ASN A 133 -8.60 24.84 -12.93
C ASN A 133 -8.26 25.60 -11.65
N ASN A 134 -8.04 26.92 -11.74
CA ASN A 134 -7.69 27.75 -10.60
C ASN A 134 -8.74 27.71 -9.46
N VAL A 135 -10.04 27.76 -9.79
CA VAL A 135 -11.11 27.70 -8.78
C VAL A 135 -11.44 26.29 -8.29
N SER A 136 -10.98 25.23 -8.98
CA SER A 136 -11.16 23.84 -8.53
C SER A 136 -10.16 23.38 -7.47
N ILE A 137 -9.11 24.17 -7.20
CA ILE A 137 -8.05 23.82 -6.24
C ILE A 137 -8.51 23.88 -4.76
N PRO A 138 -9.18 24.95 -4.28
CA PRO A 138 -9.69 25.03 -2.90
C PRO A 138 -10.65 23.88 -2.57
N ALA A 139 -10.62 23.38 -1.33
CA ALA A 139 -11.43 22.21 -0.96
C ALA A 139 -12.93 22.55 -0.90
N GLU A 140 -13.21 23.77 -0.44
CA GLU A 140 -14.51 24.42 -0.25
C GLU A 140 -15.32 24.42 -1.55
N ASN A 141 -14.66 24.65 -2.68
CA ASN A 141 -15.29 24.77 -3.99
C ASN A 141 -15.63 23.41 -4.62
N LYS A 142 -14.98 22.31 -4.21
CA LYS A 142 -15.01 21.05 -4.98
C LYS A 142 -16.38 20.43 -5.07
N LYS A 143 -17.15 20.40 -3.97
CA LYS A 143 -18.51 19.83 -3.97
C LYS A 143 -19.45 20.64 -4.87
N MET A 144 -19.36 21.98 -4.78
CA MET A 144 -20.15 22.89 -5.61
C MET A 144 -19.82 22.74 -7.10
N ILE A 145 -18.54 22.78 -7.48
CA ILE A 145 -18.14 22.62 -8.88
C ILE A 145 -18.51 21.23 -9.40
N ALA A 146 -18.17 20.17 -8.67
CA ALA A 146 -18.28 18.81 -9.16
C ALA A 146 -19.73 18.32 -9.25
N VAL A 147 -20.54 18.57 -8.21
CA VAL A 147 -21.90 18.04 -8.05
C VAL A 147 -22.94 19.11 -8.32
N ASP A 148 -22.95 20.21 -7.57
CA ASP A 148 -24.06 21.18 -7.59
C ASP A 148 -24.15 21.92 -8.95
N CYS A 149 -23.02 22.27 -9.55
CA CYS A 149 -22.92 22.83 -10.91
C CYS A 149 -22.85 21.75 -12.01
N GLY A 150 -22.83 20.46 -11.65
CA GLY A 150 -22.68 19.34 -12.59
C GLY A 150 -21.33 19.31 -13.32
N GLY A 151 -20.30 20.01 -12.82
CA GLY A 151 -19.02 20.18 -13.51
C GLY A 151 -18.28 18.87 -13.75
N ALA A 152 -18.33 17.91 -12.82
CA ALA A 152 -17.73 16.60 -13.04
C ALA A 152 -18.40 15.85 -14.21
N HIS A 153 -19.73 15.93 -14.32
CA HIS A 153 -20.48 15.29 -15.43
C HIS A 153 -20.14 15.95 -16.76
N ILE A 154 -20.11 17.28 -16.81
CA ILE A 154 -19.83 18.04 -18.05
C ILE A 154 -18.38 17.81 -18.52
N LEU A 155 -17.40 17.94 -17.62
CA LEU A 155 -15.99 17.73 -17.94
C LEU A 155 -15.68 16.28 -18.34
N SER A 156 -16.34 15.29 -17.71
CA SER A 156 -16.21 13.88 -18.10
C SER A 156 -16.64 13.64 -19.55
N ARG A 157 -17.73 14.28 -19.99
CA ARG A 157 -18.20 14.20 -21.38
C ARG A 157 -17.25 14.91 -22.33
N LEU A 158 -16.89 16.17 -22.03
CA LEU A 158 -15.98 16.94 -22.88
C LEU A 158 -14.61 16.25 -23.04
N LEU A 159 -14.10 15.59 -22.00
CA LEU A 159 -12.87 14.78 -22.06
C LEU A 159 -13.00 13.55 -22.97
N CYS A 160 -14.20 12.94 -23.06
CA CYS A 160 -14.43 11.85 -24.01
C CYS A 160 -14.61 12.34 -25.46
N GLU A 161 -15.13 13.57 -25.65
CA GLU A 161 -15.20 14.23 -26.96
C GLU A 161 -13.82 14.68 -27.46
N ASP A 162 -12.96 15.15 -26.55
CA ASP A 162 -11.63 15.65 -26.86
C ASP A 162 -10.57 15.16 -25.85
N PRO A 163 -10.09 13.90 -25.98
CA PRO A 163 -9.01 13.36 -25.15
C PRO A 163 -7.65 14.06 -25.33
N SER A 164 -7.50 14.96 -26.32
CA SER A 164 -6.28 15.74 -26.47
C SER A 164 -6.16 16.88 -25.44
N CYS A 165 -7.30 17.32 -24.86
CA CYS A 165 -7.38 18.43 -23.93
C CYS A 165 -7.08 18.02 -22.47
N HIS A 166 -5.80 17.77 -22.17
CA HIS A 166 -5.34 17.34 -20.84
C HIS A 166 -5.75 18.27 -19.67
N LEU A 167 -6.03 19.56 -19.91
CA LEU A 167 -6.57 20.48 -18.87
C LEU A 167 -7.89 19.97 -18.26
N MET A 168 -8.75 19.32 -19.04
CA MET A 168 -9.99 18.75 -18.52
C MET A 168 -9.71 17.64 -17.50
N ALA A 169 -8.71 16.79 -17.78
CA ALA A 169 -8.25 15.77 -16.85
C ALA A 169 -7.61 16.39 -15.60
N ILE A 170 -6.84 17.48 -15.71
CA ILE A 170 -6.29 18.21 -14.55
C ILE A 170 -7.41 18.74 -13.63
N ILE A 171 -8.47 19.35 -14.20
CA ILE A 171 -9.60 19.83 -13.38
C ILE A 171 -10.28 18.64 -12.66
N LEU A 172 -10.48 17.51 -13.36
CA LEU A 172 -11.01 16.29 -12.73
C LEU A 172 -10.06 15.74 -11.64
N VAL A 173 -8.74 15.86 -11.77
CA VAL A 173 -7.77 15.51 -10.71
C VAL A 173 -7.97 16.39 -9.47
N ASN A 174 -8.19 17.69 -9.64
CA ASN A 174 -8.46 18.60 -8.51
C ASN A 174 -9.77 18.25 -7.79
N LEU A 175 -10.85 17.99 -8.56
CA LEU A 175 -12.17 17.62 -8.04
C LEU A 175 -12.18 16.24 -7.36
N THR A 176 -11.35 15.30 -7.82
CA THR A 176 -11.18 13.97 -7.20
C THR A 176 -10.24 13.98 -6.00
N PHE A 177 -9.34 14.96 -5.89
CA PHE A 177 -8.55 15.25 -4.67
C PHE A 177 -9.48 15.84 -3.60
N ALA A 178 -10.35 15.01 -3.04
CA ALA A 178 -11.40 15.41 -2.12
C ALA A 178 -11.54 14.45 -0.93
N ASP A 179 -12.41 14.82 0.02
CA ASP A 179 -12.80 13.95 1.12
C ASP A 179 -13.50 12.66 0.64
N ALA A 180 -13.75 11.74 1.57
CA ALA A 180 -14.36 10.46 1.27
C ALA A 180 -15.85 10.55 0.89
N GLU A 181 -16.56 11.61 1.28
CA GLU A 181 -17.98 11.80 0.94
C GLU A 181 -18.09 12.19 -0.54
N LEU A 182 -17.40 13.24 -0.96
CA LEU A 182 -17.44 13.70 -2.35
C LEU A 182 -16.87 12.64 -3.31
N ARG A 183 -15.80 11.93 -2.95
CA ARG A 183 -15.30 10.82 -3.79
C ARG A 183 -16.33 9.71 -3.98
N ARG A 184 -17.11 9.37 -2.95
CA ARG A 184 -18.19 8.37 -3.05
C ARG A 184 -19.31 8.87 -3.97
N ASP A 185 -19.70 10.13 -3.84
CA ASP A 185 -20.75 10.72 -4.68
C ASP A 185 -20.34 10.79 -6.17
N LEU A 186 -19.04 10.97 -6.45
CA LEU A 186 -18.45 10.95 -7.79
C LEU A 186 -18.40 9.56 -8.46
N VAL A 187 -18.29 8.48 -7.69
CA VAL A 187 -18.28 7.08 -8.19
C VAL A 187 -19.62 6.35 -8.05
N SER A 188 -20.63 7.00 -7.46
CA SER A 188 -21.92 6.37 -7.21
C SER A 188 -22.54 5.82 -8.50
N PRO A 189 -22.95 4.54 -8.56
CA PRO A 189 -23.54 3.95 -9.76
C PRO A 189 -24.85 4.62 -10.22
N ALA A 190 -25.52 5.34 -9.32
CA ALA A 190 -26.71 6.13 -9.61
C ALA A 190 -26.40 7.57 -10.10
N SER A 191 -25.12 7.96 -10.09
CA SER A 191 -24.68 9.29 -10.51
C SER A 191 -24.68 9.39 -12.05
N PRO A 192 -25.29 10.44 -12.64
CA PRO A 192 -25.23 10.66 -14.08
C PRO A 192 -23.81 11.01 -14.57
N THR A 193 -22.89 11.31 -13.64
CA THR A 193 -21.50 11.70 -13.93
C THR A 193 -20.73 10.62 -14.68
N GLN A 194 -20.85 9.35 -14.28
CA GLN A 194 -20.07 8.23 -14.83
C GLN A 194 -18.56 8.52 -14.95
N LEU A 195 -18.00 9.18 -13.92
CA LEU A 195 -16.62 9.70 -13.96
C LEU A 195 -15.59 8.61 -14.25
N VAL A 196 -15.76 7.43 -13.65
CA VAL A 196 -14.82 6.31 -13.81
C VAL A 196 -14.89 5.72 -15.21
N ASP A 197 -16.09 5.57 -15.78
CA ASP A 197 -16.28 5.13 -17.17
C ASP A 197 -15.60 6.09 -18.16
N ALA A 198 -15.76 7.41 -17.95
CA ALA A 198 -15.15 8.45 -18.77
C ALA A 198 -13.62 8.50 -18.66
N LEU A 199 -13.08 8.43 -17.43
CA LEU A 199 -11.63 8.39 -17.21
C LEU A 199 -10.98 7.13 -17.79
N ALA A 200 -11.67 5.99 -17.73
CA ALA A 200 -11.19 4.74 -18.33
C ALA A 200 -11.17 4.84 -19.87
N TYR A 201 -12.23 5.36 -20.50
CA TYR A 201 -12.24 5.61 -21.95
C TYR A 201 -11.13 6.58 -22.37
N ALA A 202 -10.99 7.72 -21.68
CA ALA A 202 -9.98 8.72 -21.99
C ALA A 202 -8.55 8.16 -21.82
N LEU A 203 -8.30 7.36 -20.79
CA LEU A 203 -7.02 6.66 -20.58
C LEU A 203 -6.73 5.68 -21.73
N ILE A 204 -7.72 4.90 -22.16
CA ILE A 204 -7.59 3.96 -23.29
C ILE A 204 -7.24 4.70 -24.58
N VAL A 205 -7.96 5.78 -24.93
CA VAL A 205 -7.68 6.56 -26.15
C VAL A 205 -6.32 7.27 -26.06
N ALA A 206 -5.96 7.80 -24.89
CA ALA A 206 -4.69 8.48 -24.67
C ALA A 206 -3.46 7.56 -24.76
N THR A 207 -3.62 6.28 -24.45
CA THR A 207 -2.56 5.24 -24.49
C THR A 207 -2.60 4.35 -25.73
N ALA A 208 -3.61 4.49 -26.59
CA ALA A 208 -3.68 3.80 -27.87
C ALA A 208 -2.55 4.27 -28.81
N SER A 209 -2.03 3.34 -29.62
CA SER A 209 -1.17 3.69 -30.75
C SER A 209 -1.99 4.33 -31.88
N PRO A 210 -1.35 5.07 -32.81
CA PRO A 210 -2.05 5.71 -33.92
C PRO A 210 -2.88 4.73 -34.77
N GLU A 211 -2.39 3.51 -34.99
CA GLU A 211 -3.08 2.47 -35.78
C GLU A 211 -4.33 1.93 -35.07
N ILE A 212 -4.29 1.83 -33.74
CA ILE A 212 -5.45 1.43 -32.94
C ILE A 212 -6.48 2.57 -32.92
N MET A 213 -6.02 3.82 -32.81
CA MET A 213 -6.87 5.00 -32.69
C MET A 213 -7.88 5.14 -33.83
N GLU A 214 -7.46 4.89 -35.08
CA GLU A 214 -8.35 4.92 -36.26
C GLU A 214 -9.52 3.91 -36.20
N THR A 215 -9.40 2.88 -35.37
CA THR A 215 -10.43 1.82 -35.21
C THR A 215 -11.35 2.03 -34.01
N LEU A 216 -11.00 2.94 -33.08
CA LEU A 216 -11.78 3.15 -31.87
C LEU A 216 -13.06 3.95 -32.16
N PRO A 217 -14.19 3.64 -31.51
CA PRO A 217 -15.42 4.40 -31.71
C PRO A 217 -15.24 5.83 -31.18
N HIS A 218 -15.51 6.81 -32.04
CA HIS A 218 -15.54 8.22 -31.63
C HIS A 218 -16.97 8.68 -31.34
N PRO A 219 -17.19 9.58 -30.36
CA PRO A 219 -18.50 10.14 -30.09
C PRO A 219 -18.95 11.05 -31.25
N THR A 220 -19.86 10.55 -32.09
CA THR A 220 -20.36 11.26 -33.28
C THR A 220 -21.42 12.34 -32.97
N ASN A 221 -21.98 12.34 -31.76
CA ASN A 221 -23.00 13.28 -31.30
C ASN A 221 -22.75 13.64 -29.83
N SER A 222 -23.05 14.88 -29.43
CA SER A 222 -22.92 15.39 -28.05
C SER A 222 -23.84 14.73 -27.00
N GLN A 223 -24.64 13.72 -27.40
CA GLN A 223 -25.56 12.94 -26.54
C GLN A 223 -25.14 11.46 -26.36
N PHE A 224 -23.86 11.12 -26.45
CA PHE A 224 -23.38 9.79 -26.06
C PHE A 224 -23.44 9.57 -24.53
N ASN A 225 -23.19 8.35 -24.09
CA ASN A 225 -23.12 7.93 -22.69
C ASN A 225 -21.70 7.37 -22.46
N PRO A 226 -20.88 7.91 -21.52
CA PRO A 226 -19.50 7.46 -21.31
C PRO A 226 -19.35 5.94 -21.13
N ARG A 227 -20.27 5.30 -20.39
CA ARG A 227 -20.28 3.84 -20.23
C ARG A 227 -20.51 3.09 -21.53
N ASP A 228 -21.45 3.55 -22.35
CA ASP A 228 -21.77 2.91 -23.64
C ASP A 228 -20.62 3.08 -24.63
N LEU A 229 -19.95 4.25 -24.62
CA LEU A 229 -18.77 4.55 -25.42
C LEU A 229 -17.57 3.69 -24.99
N LEU A 230 -17.33 3.56 -23.69
CA LEU A 230 -16.32 2.65 -23.14
C LEU A 230 -16.62 1.19 -23.52
N ALA A 231 -17.86 0.73 -23.37
CA ALA A 231 -18.24 -0.64 -23.71
C ALA A 231 -18.02 -0.96 -25.20
N ALA A 232 -18.32 -0.02 -26.10
CA ALA A 232 -18.01 -0.13 -27.52
C ALA A 232 -16.48 -0.20 -27.76
N THR A 233 -15.70 0.68 -27.12
CA THR A 233 -14.23 0.74 -27.21
C THR A 233 -13.59 -0.58 -26.76
N MET A 234 -14.03 -1.10 -25.61
CA MET A 234 -13.59 -2.38 -25.06
C MET A 234 -14.03 -3.59 -25.92
N THR A 235 -15.06 -3.43 -26.73
CA THR A 235 -15.50 -4.46 -27.69
C THR A 235 -14.60 -4.48 -28.93
N GLU A 236 -14.20 -3.32 -29.46
CA GLU A 236 -13.25 -3.27 -30.58
C GLU A 236 -11.85 -3.77 -30.19
N LEU A 237 -11.33 -3.34 -29.02
CA LEU A 237 -10.03 -3.80 -28.51
C LEU A 237 -9.94 -5.32 -28.30
N LYS A 238 -11.07 -5.99 -28.04
CA LYS A 238 -11.16 -7.45 -27.94
C LYS A 238 -11.15 -8.17 -29.29
N LYS A 239 -11.52 -7.49 -30.39
CA LYS A 239 -11.51 -8.09 -31.75
C LYS A 239 -10.13 -8.07 -32.38
N SER A 240 -9.36 -7.02 -32.12
CA SER A 240 -8.03 -6.79 -32.69
C SER A 240 -6.94 -7.64 -32.04
N ASP A 241 -7.22 -8.29 -30.90
CA ASP A 241 -6.24 -8.80 -29.92
C ASP A 241 -5.24 -7.72 -29.45
N SER A 242 -5.45 -6.45 -29.84
CA SER A 242 -4.56 -5.34 -29.51
C SER A 242 -4.74 -4.87 -28.08
N MET A 243 -5.84 -5.26 -27.41
CA MET A 243 -5.90 -5.21 -25.95
C MET A 243 -4.79 -6.04 -25.30
N PHE A 244 -4.06 -6.92 -26.01
CA PHE A 244 -2.88 -7.65 -25.53
C PHE A 244 -1.54 -7.25 -26.18
N ALA A 245 -1.53 -6.28 -27.11
CA ALA A 245 -0.30 -5.76 -27.70
C ALA A 245 0.60 -5.06 -26.65
N TYR A 246 1.90 -4.98 -26.98
CA TYR A 246 2.93 -4.31 -26.16
C TYR A 246 2.56 -2.85 -25.92
N PHE A 247 2.43 -2.46 -24.64
CA PHE A 247 2.33 -1.06 -24.26
C PHE A 247 3.71 -0.40 -24.45
N ASN A 248 3.77 0.63 -25.30
CA ASN A 248 4.99 1.39 -25.55
C ASN A 248 4.85 2.80 -24.98
N ILE A 249 5.64 3.12 -23.96
CA ILE A 249 5.60 4.40 -23.25
C ILE A 249 5.89 5.57 -24.20
N SER A 250 6.82 5.40 -25.13
CA SER A 250 7.24 6.44 -26.07
C SER A 250 6.31 6.58 -27.29
N ASN A 251 5.27 5.74 -27.43
CA ASN A 251 4.31 5.77 -28.54
C ASN A 251 2.84 5.91 -28.06
N GLN A 252 2.62 6.83 -27.12
CA GLN A 252 1.28 7.21 -26.63
C GLN A 252 0.76 8.42 -27.41
N GLN A 253 -0.53 8.44 -27.76
CA GLN A 253 -1.12 9.60 -28.44
C GLN A 253 -1.19 10.85 -27.53
N PHE A 254 -1.67 10.70 -26.30
CA PHE A 254 -1.93 11.83 -25.39
C PHE A 254 -1.35 11.56 -23.98
N PRO A 255 -0.02 11.49 -23.82
CA PRO A 255 0.63 11.02 -22.58
C PRO A 255 0.25 11.84 -21.34
N GLU A 256 0.11 13.16 -21.46
CA GLU A 256 -0.37 14.00 -20.35
C GLU A 256 -1.84 13.69 -19.98
N THR A 257 -2.73 13.46 -20.94
CA THR A 257 -4.10 13.03 -20.63
C THR A 257 -4.11 11.68 -19.91
N ALA A 258 -3.30 10.70 -20.36
CA ALA A 258 -3.17 9.40 -19.71
C ALA A 258 -2.68 9.54 -18.25
N ARG A 259 -1.62 10.32 -18.03
CA ARG A 259 -1.08 10.68 -16.72
C ARG A 259 -2.14 11.26 -15.79
N TRP A 260 -2.87 12.29 -16.23
CA TRP A 260 -3.87 12.95 -15.39
C TRP A 260 -5.12 12.08 -15.16
N CYS A 261 -5.53 11.26 -16.13
CA CYS A 261 -6.60 10.27 -15.91
C CYS A 261 -6.23 9.26 -14.81
N LEU A 262 -4.98 8.77 -14.80
CA LEU A 262 -4.49 7.89 -13.74
C LEU A 262 -4.34 8.61 -12.39
N CYS A 263 -3.95 9.89 -12.37
CA CYS A 263 -3.98 10.68 -11.14
C CYS A 263 -5.41 10.84 -10.56
N ALA A 264 -6.43 10.98 -11.41
CA ALA A 264 -7.82 11.02 -10.97
C ALA A 264 -8.30 9.66 -10.45
N ILE A 265 -7.97 8.56 -11.15
CA ILE A 265 -8.25 7.18 -10.69
C ILE A 265 -7.53 6.88 -9.36
N LYS A 266 -6.26 7.28 -9.21
CA LYS A 266 -5.50 7.21 -7.94
C LYS A 266 -6.23 7.94 -6.81
N ASN A 267 -6.74 9.13 -7.08
CA ASN A 267 -7.47 9.92 -6.07
C ASN A 267 -8.80 9.25 -5.68
N LEU A 268 -9.58 8.80 -6.67
CA LEU A 268 -10.87 8.13 -6.44
C LEU A 268 -10.69 6.83 -5.64
N THR A 269 -9.69 6.02 -5.97
CA THR A 269 -9.42 4.72 -5.34
C THR A 269 -8.84 4.78 -3.93
N ARG A 270 -8.43 5.96 -3.40
CA ARG A 270 -7.81 6.06 -2.06
C ARG A 270 -8.61 5.31 -0.99
N PRO A 271 -7.95 4.59 -0.05
CA PRO A 271 -8.62 3.75 0.94
C PRO A 271 -9.80 4.45 1.62
N SER A 272 -10.89 3.70 1.72
CA SER A 272 -12.22 4.15 2.11
C SER A 272 -12.93 2.98 2.79
N LYS A 273 -13.93 3.27 3.65
CA LYS A 273 -14.80 2.22 4.22
C LYS A 273 -15.73 1.61 3.16
N ASP A 274 -15.94 2.34 2.07
CA ASP A 274 -16.82 1.99 0.98
C ASP A 274 -16.00 1.51 -0.24
N PRO A 275 -16.21 0.27 -0.74
CA PRO A 275 -15.51 -0.28 -1.89
C PRO A 275 -16.04 0.22 -3.25
N LEU A 276 -17.07 1.10 -3.30
CA LEU A 276 -17.69 1.57 -4.55
C LEU A 276 -16.68 2.04 -5.60
N ALA A 277 -15.64 2.80 -5.22
CA ALA A 277 -14.63 3.28 -6.15
C ALA A 277 -13.78 2.15 -6.75
N ALA A 278 -13.50 1.10 -5.96
CA ALA A 278 -12.75 -0.06 -6.43
C ALA A 278 -13.60 -0.93 -7.37
N HIS A 279 -14.88 -1.14 -7.04
CA HIS A 279 -15.84 -1.80 -7.93
C HIS A 279 -15.98 -1.05 -9.26
N ALA A 280 -16.25 0.25 -9.22
CA ALA A 280 -16.38 1.06 -10.44
C ALA A 280 -15.15 0.95 -11.35
N VAL A 281 -13.93 1.00 -10.80
CA VAL A 281 -12.69 0.84 -11.59
C VAL A 281 -12.54 -0.57 -12.16
N ILE A 282 -12.91 -1.61 -11.41
CA ILE A 282 -12.89 -3.00 -11.90
C ILE A 282 -13.92 -3.21 -13.02
N ASP A 283 -15.14 -2.69 -12.83
CA ASP A 283 -16.27 -2.85 -13.77
C ASP A 283 -16.01 -2.18 -15.13
N THR A 284 -15.18 -1.12 -15.19
CA THR A 284 -14.71 -0.56 -16.47
C THR A 284 -13.82 -1.51 -17.28
N GLY A 285 -13.22 -2.52 -16.64
CA GLY A 285 -12.24 -3.41 -17.24
C GLY A 285 -10.88 -2.76 -17.54
N VAL A 286 -10.59 -1.57 -16.99
CA VAL A 286 -9.35 -0.82 -17.28
C VAL A 286 -8.12 -1.35 -16.53
N VAL A 287 -8.29 -2.14 -15.47
CA VAL A 287 -7.20 -2.61 -14.59
C VAL A 287 -6.08 -3.37 -15.34
N PRO A 288 -6.33 -4.25 -16.33
CA PRO A 288 -5.27 -4.86 -17.13
C PRO A 288 -4.39 -3.83 -17.88
N LEU A 289 -4.94 -2.69 -18.30
CA LEU A 289 -4.15 -1.59 -18.88
C LEU A 289 -3.30 -0.89 -17.80
N ILE A 290 -3.86 -0.64 -16.62
CA ILE A 290 -3.11 -0.09 -15.46
C ILE A 290 -1.92 -1.00 -15.10
N LEU A 291 -2.11 -2.32 -15.14
CA LEU A 291 -1.03 -3.29 -14.91
C LEU A 291 0.08 -3.19 -15.96
N ARG A 292 -0.24 -3.02 -17.26
CA ARG A 292 0.79 -2.88 -18.30
C ARG A 292 1.63 -1.63 -18.20
N ILE A 293 1.02 -0.54 -17.75
CA ILE A 293 1.73 0.73 -17.55
C ILE A 293 2.88 0.57 -16.54
N VAL A 294 2.80 -0.41 -15.63
CA VAL A 294 3.83 -0.71 -14.62
C VAL A 294 4.65 -1.99 -14.91
N ILE A 295 4.49 -2.64 -16.08
CA ILE A 295 5.36 -3.76 -16.45
C ILE A 295 6.77 -3.22 -16.71
N VAL A 296 7.74 -3.70 -15.93
CA VAL A 296 9.15 -3.36 -16.05
C VAL A 296 9.85 -4.27 -17.05
N SER A 297 10.79 -3.72 -17.83
CA SER A 297 11.59 -4.49 -18.76
C SER A 297 12.82 -5.09 -18.09
N ARG A 298 13.13 -6.36 -18.38
CA ARG A 298 14.37 -7.01 -17.92
C ARG A 298 15.52 -6.77 -18.90
N SER A 299 16.58 -6.12 -18.43
CA SER A 299 17.81 -5.90 -19.19
C SER A 299 18.55 -7.24 -19.41
N GLY A 300 18.21 -7.96 -20.47
CA GLY A 300 18.90 -9.21 -20.85
C GLY A 300 18.03 -10.30 -21.50
N GLU A 301 16.70 -10.16 -21.55
CA GLU A 301 15.82 -11.15 -22.20
C GLU A 301 15.63 -10.92 -23.71
N GLU A 302 16.28 -9.90 -24.30
CA GLU A 302 16.30 -9.70 -25.75
C GLU A 302 17.12 -10.79 -26.48
N SER A 303 16.45 -11.53 -27.35
CA SER A 303 17.04 -12.46 -28.36
C SER A 303 17.55 -13.84 -27.89
N ALA A 304 16.95 -14.45 -26.87
CA ALA A 304 17.20 -15.86 -26.50
C ALA A 304 15.98 -16.81 -26.69
N GLY A 305 15.10 -16.57 -27.67
CA GLY A 305 13.91 -17.42 -27.83
C GLY A 305 13.12 -17.30 -29.14
N SER A 306 13.59 -17.96 -30.21
CA SER A 306 12.80 -18.67 -31.26
C SER A 306 13.38 -18.51 -32.68
N SER A 307 14.46 -19.24 -32.97
CA SER A 307 15.09 -19.28 -34.30
C SER A 307 15.36 -20.72 -34.78
N ASN A 308 14.29 -21.49 -34.96
CA ASN A 308 14.31 -22.70 -35.81
C ASN A 308 13.91 -22.41 -37.28
N ALA A 309 13.86 -21.13 -37.67
CA ALA A 309 13.73 -20.69 -39.04
C ALA A 309 15.06 -20.07 -39.52
N THR A 310 15.72 -20.69 -40.49
CA THR A 310 16.92 -20.17 -41.15
C THR A 310 16.63 -18.84 -41.83
N PRO A 311 17.33 -17.73 -41.50
CA PRO A 311 17.12 -16.45 -42.16
C PRO A 311 17.75 -16.43 -43.56
N LYS A 312 17.04 -15.84 -44.53
CA LYS A 312 17.60 -15.50 -45.85
C LYS A 312 18.45 -14.21 -45.74
N PRO A 313 19.64 -14.15 -46.35
CA PRO A 313 20.48 -12.96 -46.31
C PRO A 313 20.25 -12.04 -47.51
N SER A 314 19.42 -10.99 -47.37
CA SER A 314 19.49 -9.78 -48.21
C SER A 314 18.46 -8.71 -47.80
N GLU A 315 18.80 -7.82 -46.87
CA GLU A 315 18.50 -6.38 -46.94
C GLU A 315 19.18 -5.64 -45.77
N PRO A 316 19.87 -4.50 -46.01
CA PRO A 316 20.47 -3.71 -44.95
C PRO A 316 19.41 -2.77 -44.33
N LEU A 317 18.73 -3.24 -43.29
CA LEU A 317 17.87 -2.37 -42.47
C LEU A 317 18.73 -1.40 -41.65
N GLU A 318 18.36 -0.12 -41.67
CA GLU A 318 19.10 0.96 -41.02
C GLU A 318 19.07 0.80 -39.49
N GLN A 319 20.24 0.75 -38.87
CA GLN A 319 20.43 0.63 -37.42
C GLN A 319 20.18 1.96 -36.68
N ASN A 320 19.01 2.57 -36.93
CA ASN A 320 18.48 3.73 -36.20
C ASN A 320 17.29 3.31 -35.31
N SER A 321 17.35 2.11 -34.72
CA SER A 321 16.47 1.78 -33.59
C SER A 321 16.87 2.67 -32.42
N ALA A 322 16.14 3.79 -32.26
CA ALA A 322 16.15 4.55 -31.03
C ALA A 322 15.98 3.57 -29.87
N GLU A 323 16.84 3.68 -28.85
CA GLU A 323 16.77 2.86 -27.65
C GLU A 323 15.36 2.99 -27.09
N ALA A 324 14.57 1.92 -27.18
CA ALA A 324 13.21 1.94 -26.67
C ALA A 324 13.31 2.15 -25.16
N GLU A 325 12.78 3.27 -24.66
CA GLU A 325 12.94 3.67 -23.26
C GLU A 325 12.35 2.59 -22.35
N PHE A 326 13.25 1.76 -21.79
CA PHE A 326 12.86 0.64 -20.94
C PHE A 326 12.09 1.15 -19.73
N ASN A 327 10.93 0.53 -19.43
CA ASN A 327 10.12 0.96 -18.30
C ASN A 327 10.85 0.63 -16.98
N ASN A 328 11.41 1.65 -16.34
CA ASN A 328 12.37 1.50 -15.26
C ASN A 328 11.89 2.27 -14.00
N PRO A 329 11.70 1.59 -12.84
CA PRO A 329 11.24 2.23 -11.61
C PRO A 329 12.11 3.37 -11.10
N MET A 330 13.41 3.42 -11.45
CA MET A 330 14.27 4.57 -11.13
C MET A 330 13.73 5.88 -11.70
N GLY A 331 13.16 5.86 -12.91
CA GLY A 331 12.61 7.02 -13.61
C GLY A 331 11.16 7.37 -13.28
N TRP A 332 10.48 6.62 -12.40
CA TRP A 332 9.08 6.86 -12.06
C TRP A 332 8.95 7.98 -11.04
N GLU A 333 8.97 9.23 -11.50
CA GLU A 333 8.78 10.42 -10.64
C GLU A 333 7.39 10.45 -9.97
N ALA A 334 7.26 11.22 -8.88
CA ALA A 334 5.99 11.40 -8.19
C ALA A 334 4.91 12.01 -9.11
N ASN A 335 3.73 11.37 -9.17
CA ASN A 335 2.67 11.69 -10.14
C ASN A 335 3.07 11.51 -11.62
N SER A 336 4.11 10.73 -11.93
CA SER A 336 4.25 10.13 -13.27
C SER A 336 3.08 9.17 -13.54
N MET A 337 2.90 8.81 -14.81
CA MET A 337 1.87 7.86 -15.24
C MET A 337 2.03 6.51 -14.52
N GLN A 338 3.26 6.01 -14.42
CA GLN A 338 3.61 4.75 -13.76
C GLN A 338 3.47 4.82 -12.23
N ASP A 339 3.92 5.92 -11.60
CA ASP A 339 3.67 6.16 -10.16
C ASP A 339 2.17 6.13 -9.86
N ALA A 340 1.36 6.82 -10.67
CA ALA A 340 -0.09 6.88 -10.49
C ALA A 340 -0.79 5.54 -10.73
N ALA A 341 -0.33 4.76 -11.71
CA ALA A 341 -0.80 3.40 -11.96
C ALA A 341 -0.46 2.45 -10.81
N LEU A 342 0.79 2.42 -10.36
CA LEU A 342 1.23 1.60 -9.21
C LEU A 342 0.47 1.98 -7.94
N PHE A 343 0.25 3.27 -7.69
CA PHE A 343 -0.53 3.73 -6.54
C PHE A 343 -2.01 3.33 -6.65
N SER A 344 -2.58 3.31 -7.85
CA SER A 344 -3.95 2.82 -8.07
C SER A 344 -4.06 1.33 -7.75
N LEU A 345 -3.06 0.52 -8.13
CA LEU A 345 -2.99 -0.91 -7.78
C LEU A 345 -2.79 -1.14 -6.28
N LEU A 346 -1.96 -0.32 -5.63
CA LEU A 346 -1.78 -0.30 -4.17
C LEU A 346 -3.11 0.02 -3.45
N ASN A 347 -3.82 1.04 -3.91
CA ASN A 347 -5.13 1.42 -3.38
C ASN A 347 -6.16 0.31 -3.56
N LEU A 348 -6.29 -0.25 -4.77
CA LEU A 348 -7.22 -1.34 -5.07
C LEU A 348 -6.91 -2.57 -4.20
N SER A 349 -5.64 -2.96 -4.06
CA SER A 349 -5.25 -4.13 -3.24
C SER A 349 -5.55 -3.97 -1.75
N THR A 350 -5.65 -2.75 -1.19
CA THR A 350 -6.18 -2.59 0.19
C THR A 350 -7.62 -3.08 0.31
N THR A 351 -8.44 -2.95 -0.74
CA THR A 351 -9.88 -3.21 -0.75
C THR A 351 -10.18 -4.70 -0.94
N HIS A 352 -10.79 -5.36 0.05
CA HIS A 352 -10.96 -6.83 0.04
C HIS A 352 -11.65 -7.39 -1.23
N PRO A 353 -12.80 -6.85 -1.73
CA PRO A 353 -13.40 -7.31 -2.99
C PRO A 353 -12.47 -7.24 -4.22
N ALA A 354 -11.58 -6.24 -4.28
CA ALA A 354 -10.68 -6.04 -5.41
C ALA A 354 -9.49 -7.04 -5.44
N ARG A 355 -9.14 -7.64 -4.30
CA ARG A 355 -7.99 -8.56 -4.20
C ARG A 355 -8.19 -9.83 -5.02
N HIS A 356 -9.41 -10.36 -5.08
CA HIS A 356 -9.74 -11.53 -5.89
C HIS A 356 -9.50 -11.24 -7.36
N TYR A 357 -10.15 -10.17 -7.86
CA TYR A 357 -10.02 -9.74 -9.25
C TYR A 357 -8.58 -9.42 -9.63
N LEU A 358 -7.82 -8.72 -8.79
CA LEU A 358 -6.39 -8.43 -9.03
C LEU A 358 -5.55 -9.72 -9.19
N LYS A 359 -5.88 -10.81 -8.49
CA LYS A 359 -5.23 -12.12 -8.70
C LYS A 359 -5.64 -12.76 -10.02
N GLU A 360 -6.91 -12.65 -10.40
CA GLU A 360 -7.42 -13.19 -11.68
C GLU A 360 -6.77 -12.52 -12.90
N VAL A 361 -6.43 -11.22 -12.80
CA VAL A 361 -5.70 -10.48 -13.85
C VAL A 361 -4.17 -10.49 -13.68
N ASP A 362 -3.64 -11.46 -12.92
CA ASP A 362 -2.20 -11.69 -12.70
C ASP A 362 -1.40 -10.49 -12.16
N ALA A 363 -2.04 -9.64 -11.33
CA ALA A 363 -1.36 -8.51 -10.70
C ALA A 363 -0.21 -8.95 -9.78
N VAL A 364 -0.27 -10.17 -9.23
CA VAL A 364 0.80 -10.71 -8.39
C VAL A 364 2.09 -10.82 -9.18
N HIS A 365 2.09 -11.45 -10.37
CA HIS A 365 3.30 -11.57 -11.19
C HIS A 365 3.87 -10.20 -11.59
N VAL A 366 3.02 -9.28 -12.04
CA VAL A 366 3.44 -7.92 -12.45
C VAL A 366 4.07 -7.15 -11.30
N LEU A 367 3.45 -7.16 -10.11
CA LEU A 367 4.00 -6.50 -8.93
C LEU A 367 5.29 -7.17 -8.42
N SER A 368 5.43 -8.49 -8.57
CA SER A 368 6.69 -9.20 -8.26
C SER A 368 7.85 -8.67 -9.09
N MET A 369 7.65 -8.45 -10.40
CA MET A 369 8.71 -7.92 -11.28
C MET A 369 9.22 -6.55 -10.82
N ILE A 370 8.35 -5.70 -10.26
CA ILE A 370 8.72 -4.39 -9.71
C ILE A 370 9.46 -4.57 -8.37
N ALA A 371 8.94 -5.41 -7.47
CA ALA A 371 9.52 -5.65 -6.16
C ALA A 371 10.92 -6.30 -6.24
N ASP A 372 11.15 -7.17 -7.22
CA ASP A 372 12.42 -7.89 -7.38
C ASP A 372 13.41 -7.15 -8.31
N PHE A 373 13.01 -6.02 -8.91
CA PHE A 373 13.82 -5.22 -9.84
C PHE A 373 15.25 -4.90 -9.33
N PRO A 374 15.48 -4.56 -8.04
CA PRO A 374 16.83 -4.30 -7.54
C PRO A 374 17.72 -5.56 -7.57
N THR A 375 17.16 -6.74 -7.34
CA THR A 375 17.93 -8.00 -7.27
C THR A 375 18.26 -8.54 -8.66
N THR A 376 17.38 -8.37 -9.65
CA THR A 376 17.62 -8.84 -11.02
C THR A 376 18.65 -8.01 -11.76
N ASN A 377 18.69 -6.69 -11.53
CA ASN A 377 19.47 -5.77 -12.36
C ASN A 377 20.79 -5.30 -11.72
N ASN A 378 20.90 -5.19 -10.39
CA ASN A 378 22.08 -4.60 -9.72
C ASN A 378 23.18 -5.62 -9.35
N SER A 379 23.37 -6.67 -10.16
CA SER A 379 24.37 -7.73 -9.92
C SER A 379 25.84 -7.28 -9.96
N ALA A 380 26.16 -6.01 -10.26
CA ALA A 380 27.53 -5.60 -10.57
C ALA A 380 27.91 -4.12 -10.27
N ALA A 381 27.81 -3.66 -9.01
CA ALA A 381 28.79 -2.72 -8.41
C ALA A 381 28.48 -2.38 -6.93
N PRO A 382 29.48 -2.31 -6.03
CA PRO A 382 29.33 -1.57 -4.79
C PRO A 382 29.38 -0.06 -5.10
N GLN A 383 28.20 0.57 -5.20
CA GLN A 383 28.11 2.02 -5.41
C GLN A 383 28.54 2.79 -4.15
N SER A 384 29.04 4.01 -4.38
CA SER A 384 29.50 4.94 -3.33
C SER A 384 28.38 5.38 -2.39
N GLN A 385 28.71 5.71 -1.15
CA GLN A 385 27.76 6.02 -0.07
C GLN A 385 26.98 7.35 -0.23
N ASP A 386 27.19 8.10 -1.31
CA ASP A 386 26.33 9.24 -1.63
C ASP A 386 24.98 8.71 -2.11
N ALA A 387 23.92 8.98 -1.35
CA ALA A 387 22.59 8.45 -1.60
C ALA A 387 22.02 8.96 -2.94
N ASP A 388 22.08 8.12 -3.97
CA ASP A 388 21.54 8.43 -5.29
C ASP A 388 20.02 8.68 -5.21
N PRO A 389 19.53 9.88 -5.58
CA PRO A 389 18.12 10.18 -5.71
C PRO A 389 17.32 9.13 -6.49
N GLN A 390 17.90 8.57 -7.55
CA GLN A 390 17.23 7.58 -8.41
C GLN A 390 17.06 6.24 -7.71
N LEU A 391 18.05 5.82 -6.91
CA LEU A 391 17.97 4.61 -6.10
C LEU A 391 16.94 4.75 -4.98
N ALA A 392 16.92 5.89 -4.28
CA ALA A 392 15.91 6.18 -3.27
C ALA A 392 14.47 6.17 -3.86
N ASN A 393 14.31 6.71 -5.07
CA ASN A 393 13.03 6.63 -5.79
C ASN A 393 12.66 5.19 -6.16
N GLN A 394 13.58 4.43 -6.75
CA GLN A 394 13.38 3.02 -7.11
C GLN A 394 12.93 2.20 -5.90
N ASP A 395 13.64 2.30 -4.79
CA ASP A 395 13.34 1.54 -3.57
C ASP A 395 11.93 1.89 -3.04
N PHE A 396 11.48 3.13 -3.22
CA PHE A 396 10.11 3.52 -2.85
C PHE A 396 9.04 2.97 -3.82
N GLN A 397 9.36 2.81 -5.11
CA GLN A 397 8.51 2.08 -6.05
C GLN A 397 8.43 0.60 -5.68
N CYS A 398 9.56 -0.03 -5.33
CA CYS A 398 9.64 -1.43 -4.89
C CYS A 398 8.82 -1.64 -3.59
N LEU A 399 8.96 -0.75 -2.61
CA LEU A 399 8.19 -0.76 -1.38
C LEU A 399 6.68 -0.69 -1.65
N LYS A 400 6.22 0.22 -2.52
CA LYS A 400 4.80 0.28 -2.92
C LYS A 400 4.33 -1.03 -3.57
N ALA A 401 5.15 -1.64 -4.42
CA ALA A 401 4.82 -2.95 -5.02
C ALA A 401 4.75 -4.06 -3.95
N ARG A 402 5.70 -4.13 -3.01
CA ARG A 402 5.67 -5.08 -1.89
C ARG A 402 4.50 -4.86 -0.94
N MET A 403 4.10 -3.62 -0.66
CA MET A 403 2.89 -3.32 0.12
C MET A 403 1.63 -3.83 -0.59
N ALA A 404 1.50 -3.61 -1.91
CA ALA A 404 0.39 -4.13 -2.69
C ALA A 404 0.35 -5.68 -2.70
N LEU A 405 1.50 -6.33 -2.91
CA LEU A 405 1.66 -7.78 -2.80
C LEU A 405 1.31 -8.29 -1.40
N ALA A 406 1.72 -7.58 -0.34
CA ALA A 406 1.42 -7.94 1.04
C ALA A 406 -0.09 -7.91 1.29
N TYR A 407 -0.83 -6.95 0.74
CA TYR A 407 -2.30 -6.94 0.83
C TYR A 407 -2.95 -8.08 0.04
N LEU A 408 -2.44 -8.40 -1.16
CA LEU A 408 -2.96 -9.49 -2.01
C LEU A 408 -2.70 -10.87 -1.39
N VAL A 409 -1.47 -11.14 -0.94
CA VAL A 409 -1.00 -12.47 -0.55
C VAL A 409 -1.03 -12.68 0.96
N GLY A 410 -0.54 -11.70 1.74
CA GLY A 410 -0.52 -11.73 3.21
C GLY A 410 -1.81 -11.23 3.85
N GLY A 411 -2.60 -10.41 3.15
CA GLY A 411 -3.86 -9.87 3.67
C GLY A 411 -5.01 -10.89 3.74
N GLU A 412 -4.80 -12.14 3.34
CA GLU A 412 -5.81 -13.20 3.35
C GLU A 412 -5.56 -14.27 4.40
N GLY A 413 -6.47 -14.35 5.37
CA GLY A 413 -6.51 -15.43 6.34
C GLY A 413 -6.80 -14.94 7.74
N HIS A 414 -6.64 -15.82 8.74
CA HIS A 414 -6.88 -15.42 10.11
C HIS A 414 -5.65 -14.63 10.59
N TYR A 415 -5.83 -13.32 10.78
CA TYR A 415 -4.78 -12.40 11.26
C TYR A 415 -3.56 -12.25 10.33
N GLY A 416 -3.76 -12.48 9.02
CA GLY A 416 -2.71 -12.39 8.00
C GLY A 416 -1.93 -13.69 7.76
N GLN A 417 -2.14 -14.73 8.57
CA GLN A 417 -1.62 -16.06 8.25
C GLN A 417 -2.39 -16.65 7.06
N SER A 418 -1.69 -16.90 5.95
CA SER A 418 -2.29 -17.46 4.74
C SER A 418 -3.08 -18.74 5.04
N LYS A 419 -4.33 -18.80 4.57
CA LYS A 419 -5.21 -19.97 4.73
C LYS A 419 -4.72 -21.23 4.01
N SER A 420 -3.63 -21.15 3.24
CA SER A 420 -3.04 -22.20 2.41
C SER A 420 -2.39 -23.37 3.17
N ARG A 421 -3.10 -23.97 4.14
CA ARG A 421 -2.72 -25.22 4.82
C ARG A 421 -2.96 -26.49 3.96
N GLY A 422 -2.93 -26.37 2.62
CA GLY A 422 -3.32 -27.48 1.72
C GLY A 422 -2.92 -27.39 0.25
N SER A 423 -2.46 -26.25 -0.27
CA SER A 423 -1.89 -26.20 -1.62
C SER A 423 -0.45 -26.68 -1.59
N SER A 424 -0.17 -27.79 -2.27
CA SER A 424 1.17 -28.37 -2.44
C SER A 424 2.03 -27.58 -3.44
N PHE A 425 2.21 -26.28 -3.18
CA PHE A 425 3.31 -25.49 -3.73
C PHE A 425 4.47 -25.59 -2.74
N PRO A 426 5.51 -26.40 -3.01
CA PRO A 426 6.74 -26.40 -2.23
C PRO A 426 7.61 -25.21 -2.65
N GLY A 427 7.08 -23.99 -2.49
CA GLY A 427 7.87 -22.77 -2.64
C GLY A 427 8.89 -22.71 -1.53
N HIS A 428 10.16 -22.47 -1.87
CA HIS A 428 11.22 -22.31 -0.87
C HIS A 428 10.87 -21.09 0.01
N PRO A 429 11.10 -21.13 1.35
CA PRO A 429 10.85 -19.98 2.21
C PRO A 429 11.67 -18.73 1.80
N ASP A 430 12.72 -18.91 1.02
CA ASP A 430 13.58 -17.85 0.46
C ASP A 430 13.03 -17.18 -0.81
N GLU A 431 12.00 -17.75 -1.46
CA GLU A 431 11.38 -17.22 -2.70
C GLU A 431 10.10 -16.42 -2.44
N SER A 432 9.91 -15.96 -1.21
CA SER A 432 8.76 -15.11 -0.86
C SER A 432 8.96 -13.70 -1.44
N VAL A 433 8.22 -13.36 -2.50
CA VAL A 433 8.15 -12.00 -3.09
C VAL A 433 7.88 -10.89 -2.04
N LEU A 434 7.28 -11.25 -0.91
CA LEU A 434 7.03 -10.36 0.24
C LEU A 434 8.29 -10.03 1.06
N LEU A 435 9.46 -10.61 0.77
CA LEU A 435 10.70 -10.34 1.50
C LEU A 435 11.18 -8.91 1.23
N ILE A 436 11.41 -8.12 2.29
CA ILE A 436 11.82 -6.72 2.19
C ILE A 436 13.33 -6.55 2.34
N MET A 437 13.87 -5.58 1.62
CA MET A 437 15.23 -5.07 1.82
C MET A 437 15.31 -4.13 3.02
N ALA A 438 16.52 -3.90 3.53
CA ALA A 438 16.75 -2.96 4.63
C ALA A 438 16.34 -1.51 4.27
N SER A 439 16.60 -1.06 3.04
CA SER A 439 16.18 0.28 2.58
C SER A 439 14.66 0.43 2.56
N GLU A 440 13.94 -0.58 2.09
CA GLU A 440 12.47 -0.62 2.09
C GLU A 440 11.91 -0.64 3.54
N ALA A 441 12.54 -1.37 4.46
CA ALA A 441 12.18 -1.36 5.89
C ALA A 441 12.36 0.03 6.53
N ALA A 442 13.42 0.75 6.19
CA ALA A 442 13.67 2.11 6.67
C ALA A 442 12.66 3.12 6.07
N GLN A 443 12.41 3.05 4.76
CA GLN A 443 11.41 3.89 4.08
C GLN A 443 9.98 3.65 4.60
N LEU A 444 9.64 2.42 4.99
CA LEU A 444 8.32 2.10 5.56
C LEU A 444 8.15 2.60 7.00
N GLU A 445 9.24 2.64 7.78
CA GLU A 445 9.28 3.28 9.10
C GLU A 445 9.10 4.81 8.97
N GLU A 446 9.87 5.44 8.10
CA GLU A 446 9.76 6.87 7.78
C GLU A 446 8.34 7.23 7.28
N LEU A 447 7.77 6.41 6.40
CA LEU A 447 6.41 6.57 5.91
C LEU A 447 5.38 6.45 7.04
N LEU A 448 5.56 5.55 8.01
CA LEU A 448 4.70 5.47 9.19
C LEU A 448 4.84 6.76 10.04
N SER A 449 6.06 7.23 10.30
CA SER A 449 6.28 8.48 11.04
C SER A 449 5.59 9.66 10.35
N ASN A 450 5.82 9.85 9.06
CA ASN A 450 5.22 10.93 8.29
C ASN A 450 3.69 10.83 8.24
N THR A 451 3.13 9.62 8.11
CA THR A 451 1.66 9.45 8.08
C THR A 451 1.03 9.67 9.47
N LEU A 452 1.68 9.28 10.56
CA LEU A 452 1.22 9.57 11.93
C LEU A 452 1.23 11.08 12.23
N HIS A 453 2.25 11.79 11.77
CA HIS A 453 2.40 13.24 11.95
C HIS A 453 1.75 14.09 10.84
N GLN A 454 1.06 13.47 9.88
CA GLN A 454 0.42 14.12 8.73
C GLN A 454 1.40 15.00 7.91
N ARG A 455 2.65 14.57 7.79
CA ARG A 455 3.70 15.22 6.99
C ARG A 455 3.72 14.69 5.55
N ALA A 456 4.16 15.53 4.64
CA ALA A 456 4.53 15.16 3.27
C ALA A 456 6.06 14.96 3.20
N LYS A 457 6.51 14.19 2.20
CA LYS A 457 7.92 14.10 1.82
C LYS A 457 8.16 14.88 0.52
N GLU A 458 9.18 15.74 0.51
CA GLU A 458 9.67 16.41 -0.69
C GLU A 458 10.82 15.61 -1.32
N GLY A 459 11.04 15.75 -2.63
CA GLY A 459 12.16 15.10 -3.32
C GLY A 459 11.90 13.66 -3.78
N PRO A 460 12.96 12.81 -3.89
CA PRO A 460 12.86 11.46 -4.44
C PRO A 460 12.02 10.52 -3.58
N GLY A 461 11.15 9.73 -4.20
CA GLY A 461 10.12 8.98 -3.48
C GLY A 461 9.11 9.87 -2.74
N GLY A 462 9.03 11.17 -3.05
CA GLY A 462 8.17 12.13 -2.35
C GLY A 462 6.68 11.84 -2.48
N TYR A 463 5.92 12.15 -1.43
CA TYR A 463 4.49 11.92 -1.33
C TYR A 463 3.79 13.00 -0.50
N SER A 464 2.54 13.32 -0.84
CA SER A 464 1.71 14.19 0.01
C SER A 464 1.25 13.46 1.28
N ALA A 465 1.01 14.21 2.36
CA ALA A 465 0.42 13.68 3.60
C ALA A 465 -0.92 12.96 3.41
N ALA A 466 -1.65 13.29 2.33
CA ALA A 466 -2.97 12.74 2.02
C ALA A 466 -2.93 11.52 1.08
N THR A 467 -1.72 11.07 0.67
CA THR A 467 -1.57 9.95 -0.28
C THR A 467 -1.72 8.59 0.40
N PHE A 468 -1.14 8.44 1.59
CA PHE A 468 -1.22 7.24 2.41
C PHE A 468 -2.16 7.46 3.61
N THR A 469 -2.70 6.38 4.17
CA THR A 469 -3.47 6.41 5.41
C THR A 469 -2.72 5.63 6.48
N VAL A 470 -2.76 6.10 7.74
CA VAL A 470 -2.07 5.42 8.87
C VAL A 470 -2.47 3.94 8.92
N LYS A 471 -3.78 3.67 8.77
CA LYS A 471 -4.35 2.33 8.69
C LYS A 471 -3.74 1.48 7.58
N GLY A 472 -3.60 2.00 6.37
CA GLY A 472 -2.97 1.29 5.24
C GLY A 472 -1.52 0.94 5.54
N VAL A 473 -0.72 1.91 6.00
CA VAL A 473 0.70 1.70 6.33
C VAL A 473 0.84 0.64 7.44
N LEU A 474 0.07 0.73 8.52
CA LEU A 474 0.05 -0.26 9.60
C LEU A 474 -0.41 -1.64 9.13
N PHE A 475 -1.40 -1.72 8.23
CA PHE A 475 -1.84 -2.97 7.62
C PHE A 475 -0.70 -3.60 6.78
N GLY A 476 0.06 -2.77 6.05
CA GLY A 476 1.20 -3.21 5.24
C GLY A 476 2.30 -3.79 6.12
N ILE A 477 2.70 -3.06 7.17
CA ILE A 477 3.66 -3.52 8.17
C ILE A 477 3.23 -4.86 8.76
N ARG A 478 1.97 -4.97 9.23
CA ARG A 478 1.44 -6.23 9.78
C ARG A 478 1.53 -7.38 8.77
N CYS A 479 1.13 -7.16 7.51
CA CYS A 479 1.15 -8.20 6.48
C CYS A 479 2.58 -8.62 6.12
N LEU A 480 3.54 -7.70 6.10
CA LEU A 480 4.95 -8.02 5.84
C LEU A 480 5.56 -8.79 7.03
N LEU A 481 5.22 -8.42 8.26
CA LEU A 481 5.69 -9.10 9.49
C LEU A 481 5.16 -10.53 9.64
N THR A 482 4.23 -11.03 8.82
CA THR A 482 3.84 -12.45 8.88
C THR A 482 4.96 -13.39 8.43
N ASN A 483 5.98 -12.88 7.71
CA ASN A 483 7.20 -13.60 7.39
C ASN A 483 8.28 -13.31 8.45
N ASN A 484 8.88 -14.36 9.04
CA ASN A 484 9.89 -14.23 10.10
C ASN A 484 11.21 -13.59 9.62
N LEU A 485 11.55 -13.70 8.33
CA LEU A 485 12.71 -13.03 7.76
C LEU A 485 12.48 -11.50 7.73
N ASN A 486 11.27 -11.05 7.41
CA ASN A 486 10.91 -9.64 7.51
C ASN A 486 10.93 -9.14 8.96
N GLN A 487 10.41 -9.92 9.93
CA GLN A 487 10.52 -9.57 11.35
C GLN A 487 11.98 -9.33 11.75
N ASN A 488 12.90 -10.17 11.30
CA ASN A 488 14.33 -9.99 11.50
C ASN A 488 14.86 -8.72 10.80
N THR A 489 14.55 -8.50 9.52
CA THR A 489 14.98 -7.31 8.76
C THR A 489 14.53 -6.01 9.44
N PHE A 490 13.25 -5.90 9.84
CA PHE A 490 12.76 -4.76 10.60
C PHE A 490 13.52 -4.61 11.92
N SER A 491 13.63 -5.70 12.70
CA SER A 491 14.30 -5.67 14.00
C SER A 491 15.77 -5.22 13.92
N THR A 492 16.50 -5.59 12.86
CA THR A 492 17.91 -5.22 12.67
C THR A 492 18.10 -3.85 12.03
N THR A 493 17.10 -3.32 11.31
CA THR A 493 17.24 -2.07 10.52
C THR A 493 16.62 -0.86 11.22
N CYS A 494 15.41 -1.01 11.77
CA CYS A 494 14.64 0.09 12.34
C CYS A 494 13.80 -0.32 13.55
N GLY A 495 14.10 -1.45 14.20
CA GLY A 495 13.25 -2.12 15.19
C GLY A 495 12.75 -1.20 16.32
N VAL A 496 13.67 -0.54 17.04
CA VAL A 496 13.32 0.37 18.14
C VAL A 496 12.44 1.54 17.65
N LYS A 497 12.85 2.18 16.56
CA LYS A 497 12.14 3.30 15.93
C LYS A 497 10.70 2.93 15.56
N LEU A 498 10.56 1.83 14.82
CA LEU A 498 9.27 1.27 14.41
C LEU A 498 8.41 0.92 15.63
N ASN A 499 8.95 0.23 16.63
CA ASN A 499 8.21 -0.13 17.84
C ASN A 499 7.71 1.10 18.62
N CYS A 500 8.51 2.17 18.70
CA CYS A 500 8.10 3.44 19.29
C CYS A 500 6.92 4.07 18.51
N LEU A 501 6.98 4.10 17.18
CA LEU A 501 5.88 4.60 16.34
C LEU A 501 4.60 3.74 16.46
N LEU A 502 4.74 2.42 16.52
CA LEU A 502 3.61 1.50 16.74
C LEU A 502 2.99 1.72 18.13
N MET A 503 3.80 1.95 19.16
CA MET A 503 3.32 2.27 20.52
C MET A 503 2.63 3.64 20.56
N LYS A 504 3.15 4.63 19.84
CA LYS A 504 2.54 5.98 19.68
C LYS A 504 1.21 5.91 18.94
N ALA A 505 1.11 5.13 17.87
CA ALA A 505 -0.16 4.88 17.16
C ALA A 505 -1.21 4.24 18.09
N LEU A 506 -0.81 3.26 18.90
CA LEU A 506 -1.68 2.59 19.87
C LEU A 506 -2.14 3.55 20.99
N ALA A 507 -1.25 4.39 21.48
CA ALA A 507 -1.53 5.40 22.51
C ALA A 507 -2.45 6.52 21.98
N GLN A 508 -2.24 7.00 20.76
CA GLN A 508 -3.11 7.97 20.08
C GLN A 508 -4.55 7.44 19.92
N HIS A 509 -4.72 6.13 19.67
CA HIS A 509 -6.05 5.49 19.65
C HIS A 509 -6.65 5.35 21.06
N ALA A 510 -5.94 4.69 21.97
CA ALA A 510 -6.49 4.26 23.26
C ALA A 510 -6.64 5.40 24.30
N ILE A 511 -5.78 6.43 24.22
CA ILE A 511 -5.68 7.49 25.23
C ILE A 511 -6.23 8.82 24.67
N GLN A 512 -5.67 9.32 23.56
CA GLN A 512 -6.09 10.59 22.94
C GLN A 512 -7.35 10.48 22.07
N ARG A 513 -7.73 9.27 21.63
CA ARG A 513 -8.88 9.01 20.73
C ARG A 513 -8.78 9.76 19.39
N VAL A 514 -7.59 9.82 18.81
CA VAL A 514 -7.32 10.48 17.52
C VAL A 514 -8.09 9.78 16.39
N LEU A 515 -8.95 10.52 15.69
CA LEU A 515 -9.89 9.98 14.70
C LEU A 515 -9.25 9.32 13.47
N THR A 516 -7.96 9.58 13.20
CA THR A 516 -7.21 8.98 12.08
C THR A 516 -6.78 7.53 12.35
N ILE A 517 -6.84 7.07 13.60
CA ILE A 517 -6.48 5.71 14.02
C ILE A 517 -7.73 5.02 14.56
N ASP A 518 -8.38 4.23 13.71
CA ASP A 518 -9.53 3.41 14.11
C ASP A 518 -9.08 2.13 14.84
N ALA A 519 -10.05 1.34 15.34
CA ALA A 519 -9.77 0.12 16.12
C ALA A 519 -9.01 -0.95 15.31
N GLU A 520 -9.17 -0.95 13.99
CA GLU A 520 -8.48 -1.90 13.09
C GLU A 520 -7.03 -1.44 12.84
N ALA A 521 -6.80 -0.14 12.65
CA ALA A 521 -5.45 0.43 12.65
C ALA A 521 -4.72 0.16 13.98
N ALA A 522 -5.41 0.31 15.12
CA ALA A 522 -4.87 -0.01 16.44
C ALA A 522 -4.59 -1.52 16.62
N GLU A 523 -5.45 -2.41 16.10
CA GLU A 523 -5.16 -3.85 16.04
C GLU A 523 -3.87 -4.10 15.26
N HIS A 524 -3.70 -3.48 14.09
CA HIS A 524 -2.50 -3.67 13.28
C HIS A 524 -1.22 -3.22 14.01
N ALA A 525 -1.29 -2.11 14.76
CA ALA A 525 -0.18 -1.64 15.59
C ALA A 525 0.16 -2.63 16.72
N ALA A 526 -0.86 -3.05 17.51
CA ALA A 526 -0.68 -4.01 18.60
C ALA A 526 -0.17 -5.38 18.10
N PHE A 527 -0.67 -5.87 16.98
CA PHE A 527 -0.25 -7.13 16.37
C PHE A 527 1.19 -7.06 15.83
N SER A 528 1.59 -5.90 15.27
CA SER A 528 2.97 -5.69 14.81
C SER A 528 3.97 -5.66 15.97
N LEU A 529 3.62 -4.99 17.07
CA LEU A 529 4.39 -5.03 18.33
C LEU A 529 4.53 -6.46 18.88
N TYR A 530 3.44 -7.24 18.84
CA TYR A 530 3.46 -8.64 19.25
C TYR A 530 4.45 -9.48 18.43
N LEU A 531 4.41 -9.39 17.10
CA LEU A 531 5.34 -10.13 16.24
C LEU A 531 6.79 -9.71 16.50
N LEU A 532 7.08 -8.40 16.51
CA LEU A 532 8.42 -7.84 16.74
C LEU A 532 8.98 -8.11 18.14
N SER A 533 8.12 -8.25 19.17
CA SER A 533 8.56 -8.57 20.53
C SER A 533 9.34 -9.90 20.61
N SER A 534 9.17 -10.79 19.64
CA SER A 534 9.91 -12.05 19.52
C SER A 534 11.43 -11.84 19.35
N PHE A 535 11.86 -10.70 18.81
CA PHE A 535 13.27 -10.30 18.66
C PHE A 535 13.73 -9.38 19.80
N GLY A 536 12.78 -8.75 20.52
CA GLY A 536 13.03 -7.84 21.64
C GLY A 536 13.70 -8.46 22.89
N PHE A 537 13.84 -9.78 22.93
CA PHE A 537 14.65 -10.49 23.93
C PHE A 537 16.15 -10.49 23.57
N SER A 538 16.48 -10.49 22.27
CA SER A 538 17.86 -10.46 21.78
C SER A 538 18.40 -9.05 21.60
N SER A 539 17.63 -8.18 20.95
CA SER A 539 17.95 -6.77 20.66
C SER A 539 17.02 -5.82 21.45
N PRO A 540 17.38 -4.53 21.62
CA PRO A 540 16.46 -3.55 22.20
C PRO A 540 15.12 -3.50 21.46
N PHE A 541 14.03 -3.50 22.23
CA PHE A 541 12.66 -3.45 21.72
C PHE A 541 12.11 -2.03 21.69
N LEU A 542 12.32 -1.25 22.76
CA LEU A 542 11.87 0.12 22.95
C LEU A 542 12.97 0.98 23.59
N THR A 543 12.75 2.29 23.68
CA THR A 543 13.63 3.18 24.44
C THR A 543 13.33 3.12 25.95
N THR A 544 14.28 3.47 26.82
CA THR A 544 14.07 3.46 28.28
C THR A 544 13.00 4.44 28.76
N ASN A 545 12.60 5.41 27.93
CA ASN A 545 11.44 6.27 28.17
C ASN A 545 10.15 5.44 28.40
N PHE A 546 10.06 4.25 27.81
CA PHE A 546 8.93 3.33 27.98
C PHE A 546 9.07 2.40 29.20
N GLU A 547 10.28 2.10 29.65
CA GLU A 547 10.59 1.18 30.76
C GLU A 547 10.58 1.86 32.15
N GLY A 548 11.13 3.08 32.25
CA GLY A 548 11.41 3.75 33.51
C GLY A 548 10.18 4.01 34.39
N ASP A 549 10.34 4.73 35.51
CA ASP A 549 9.33 4.87 36.59
C ASP A 549 7.88 5.18 36.13
N ALA A 550 7.70 5.79 34.96
CA ALA A 550 6.40 6.06 34.35
C ALA A 550 5.67 4.82 33.75
N ARG A 551 6.38 3.73 33.43
CA ARG A 551 5.89 2.47 32.81
C ARG A 551 4.96 2.71 31.60
N LEU A 552 5.38 3.55 30.66
CA LEU A 552 4.51 4.06 29.60
C LEU A 552 3.95 2.95 28.68
N ALA A 553 4.78 1.99 28.27
CA ALA A 553 4.33 0.89 27.40
C ALA A 553 3.19 0.08 28.03
N GLU A 554 3.32 -0.23 29.32
CA GLU A 554 2.32 -0.99 30.08
C GLU A 554 1.02 -0.19 30.26
N LYS A 555 1.11 1.12 30.49
CA LYS A 555 -0.05 2.02 30.56
C LYS A 555 -0.82 2.08 29.25
N VAL A 556 -0.12 2.20 28.12
CA VAL A 556 -0.72 2.23 26.78
C VAL A 556 -1.42 0.93 26.44
N LEU A 557 -0.74 -0.21 26.60
CA LEU A 557 -1.30 -1.53 26.33
C LEU A 557 -2.47 -1.85 27.27
N THR A 558 -2.37 -1.47 28.54
CA THR A 558 -3.48 -1.61 29.50
C THR A 558 -4.67 -0.75 29.08
N SER A 559 -4.48 0.51 28.68
CA SER A 559 -5.58 1.36 28.19
C SER A 559 -6.22 0.80 26.92
N TYR A 560 -5.44 0.27 25.99
CA TYR A 560 -5.97 -0.38 24.79
C TYR A 560 -6.87 -1.57 25.13
N LEU A 561 -6.46 -2.42 26.08
CA LEU A 561 -7.26 -3.56 26.55
C LEU A 561 -8.58 -3.19 27.23
N HIS A 562 -8.75 -1.93 27.66
CA HIS A 562 -10.01 -1.42 28.22
C HIS A 562 -10.91 -0.73 27.17
N MET A 563 -10.53 -0.72 25.89
CA MET A 563 -11.34 -0.15 24.81
C MET A 563 -12.54 -1.06 24.48
N GLU A 564 -13.75 -0.51 24.50
CA GLU A 564 -15.01 -1.25 24.23
C GLU A 564 -15.07 -1.90 22.83
N ASN A 565 -14.28 -1.39 21.89
CA ASN A 565 -14.22 -1.82 20.49
C ASN A 565 -12.91 -2.57 20.15
N ILE A 566 -12.18 -3.08 21.15
CA ILE A 566 -11.02 -3.93 20.91
C ILE A 566 -11.42 -5.23 20.20
N THR A 567 -10.59 -5.65 19.24
CA THR A 567 -10.81 -6.91 18.52
C THR A 567 -10.14 -8.07 19.26
N PRO A 568 -10.59 -9.33 19.08
CA PRO A 568 -9.93 -10.48 19.70
C PRO A 568 -8.44 -10.63 19.34
N ALA A 569 -8.04 -10.19 18.14
CA ALA A 569 -6.64 -10.20 17.72
C ALA A 569 -5.83 -9.14 18.46
N GLY A 570 -6.35 -7.90 18.52
CA GLY A 570 -5.70 -6.79 19.21
C GLY A 570 -5.58 -7.07 20.71
N GLN A 571 -6.62 -7.66 21.31
CA GLN A 571 -6.63 -8.07 22.70
C GLN A 571 -5.53 -9.10 22.99
N HIS A 572 -5.53 -10.23 22.28
CA HIS A 572 -4.50 -11.25 22.48
C HIS A 572 -3.09 -10.69 22.22
N ALA A 573 -2.89 -9.92 21.15
CA ALA A 573 -1.58 -9.34 20.85
C ALA A 573 -1.09 -8.41 21.98
N ALA A 574 -1.95 -7.54 22.50
CA ALA A 574 -1.61 -6.63 23.59
C ALA A 574 -1.36 -7.38 24.92
N ASP A 575 -2.14 -8.40 25.23
CA ASP A 575 -1.89 -9.27 26.39
C ASP A 575 -0.56 -10.03 26.25
N GLN A 576 -0.21 -10.56 25.07
CA GLN A 576 1.10 -11.20 24.84
C GLN A 576 2.25 -10.21 24.99
N VAL A 577 2.14 -8.98 24.46
CA VAL A 577 3.20 -7.96 24.67
C VAL A 577 3.35 -7.63 26.15
N LEU A 578 2.24 -7.45 26.88
CA LEU A 578 2.26 -7.19 28.33
C LEU A 578 2.92 -8.31 29.15
N LEU A 579 2.64 -9.58 28.82
CA LEU A 579 3.27 -10.73 29.48
C LEU A 579 4.79 -10.77 29.22
N ARG A 580 5.23 -10.30 28.05
CA ARG A 580 6.65 -10.27 27.63
C ARG A 580 7.42 -9.05 28.14
N LEU A 581 6.76 -7.90 28.36
CA LEU A 581 7.41 -6.61 28.73
C LEU A 581 8.53 -6.70 29.79
N PRO A 582 8.40 -7.49 30.89
CA PRO A 582 9.45 -7.58 31.92
C PRO A 582 10.77 -8.22 31.45
N TYR A 583 10.77 -8.88 30.28
CA TYR A 583 11.88 -9.65 29.73
C TYR A 583 12.42 -9.07 28.42
N LEU A 584 11.80 -8.00 27.91
CA LEU A 584 12.28 -7.30 26.71
C LEU A 584 13.41 -6.32 27.08
N LYS A 585 14.32 -6.09 26.14
CA LYS A 585 15.44 -5.16 26.31
C LYS A 585 15.04 -3.73 25.93
N TYR A 586 15.66 -2.74 26.58
CA TYR A 586 15.47 -1.33 26.28
C TYR A 586 16.81 -0.63 26.03
N THR A 587 16.79 0.50 25.30
CA THR A 587 17.99 1.32 25.02
C THR A 587 17.80 2.76 25.49
N GLN A 588 18.86 3.40 26.00
CA GLN A 588 18.76 4.75 26.57
C GLN A 588 18.52 5.86 25.53
N ASN A 589 18.94 5.64 24.28
CA ASN A 589 18.77 6.61 23.22
C ASN A 589 18.53 5.88 21.88
N PRO A 590 17.47 6.18 21.13
CA PRO A 590 17.29 5.67 19.77
C PRO A 590 18.31 6.25 18.77
N ALA A 591 19.09 7.26 19.17
CA ALA A 591 20.15 7.88 18.38
C ALA A 591 21.59 7.50 18.80
N ASP A 592 21.80 6.79 19.92
CA ASP A 592 23.17 6.32 20.31
C ASP A 592 23.67 5.14 19.45
N ASP A 593 22.82 4.58 18.58
CA ASP A 593 23.28 3.89 17.38
C ASP A 593 23.85 4.94 16.39
N GLU A 594 25.04 5.46 16.69
CA GLU A 594 25.78 6.49 15.92
C GLU A 594 26.02 6.11 14.44
N LYS A 595 25.68 4.88 14.03
CA LYS A 595 25.72 4.39 12.65
C LYS A 595 24.47 4.71 11.82
N PHE A 596 23.39 5.22 12.42
CA PHE A 596 22.10 5.42 11.76
C PHE A 596 21.67 6.90 11.59
N VAL A 597 22.62 7.83 11.68
CA VAL A 597 22.43 9.16 11.07
C VAL A 597 22.62 9.02 9.56
N VAL A 598 21.53 8.79 8.84
CA VAL A 598 21.51 8.93 7.39
C VAL A 598 21.67 10.42 7.07
N PHE A 599 22.91 10.84 6.83
CA PHE A 599 23.20 12.11 6.19
C PHE A 599 22.71 12.03 4.74
N ASP A 600 21.45 12.41 4.49
CA ASP A 600 21.16 13.00 3.20
C ASP A 600 21.98 14.31 3.07
N GLY A 601 22.53 14.57 1.89
CA GLY A 601 23.34 15.76 1.65
C GLY A 601 22.53 17.07 1.58
N SER A 602 21.23 17.03 1.84
CA SER A 602 20.30 18.16 1.72
C SER A 602 20.05 18.90 3.04
N GLY A 603 20.30 18.24 4.19
CA GLY A 603 20.18 18.84 5.52
C GLY A 603 18.76 19.29 5.86
N LYS A 604 17.75 18.57 5.37
CA LYS A 604 16.33 18.93 5.52
C LYS A 604 15.41 17.80 5.97
N ASP A 605 15.72 16.54 5.67
CA ASP A 605 14.88 15.40 6.07
C ASP A 605 15.35 14.80 7.40
N GLU A 606 15.41 15.63 8.44
CA GLU A 606 15.51 15.13 9.81
C GLU A 606 14.19 14.42 10.15
N SER A 607 14.20 13.08 10.20
CA SER A 607 13.28 12.37 11.10
C SER A 607 13.70 12.74 12.52
N LEU A 608 13.05 13.79 13.01
CA LEU A 608 13.39 14.44 14.26
C LEU A 608 13.19 13.45 15.40
N ALA A 609 14.11 13.43 16.38
CA ALA A 609 14.07 12.44 17.47
C ALA A 609 12.73 12.41 18.24
N TRP A 610 11.97 13.50 18.26
CA TRP A 610 10.64 13.59 18.86
C TRP A 610 9.55 12.78 18.12
N ASP A 611 9.79 12.33 16.89
CA ASP A 611 8.90 11.43 16.15
C ASP A 611 8.63 10.15 16.97
N TYR A 612 9.68 9.65 17.63
CA TYR A 612 9.71 8.37 18.37
C TYR A 612 9.32 8.51 19.86
N ASP A 613 9.12 9.73 20.34
CA ASP A 613 8.66 10.00 21.70
C ASP A 613 7.19 10.46 21.71
N PHE A 614 6.57 10.48 22.90
CA PHE A 614 5.24 11.04 23.08
C PHE A 614 5.32 12.56 23.14
N ASP A 615 4.39 13.24 22.46
CA ASP A 615 4.18 14.67 22.67
C ASP A 615 3.75 14.97 24.12
N GLU A 616 3.91 16.23 24.56
CA GLU A 616 3.68 16.63 25.96
C GLU A 616 2.26 16.27 26.45
N ASP A 617 1.25 16.45 25.58
CA ASP A 617 -0.14 16.12 25.88
C ASP A 617 -0.35 14.61 26.01
N LEU A 618 0.19 13.79 25.09
CA LEU A 618 0.12 12.33 25.12
C LEU A 618 0.88 11.76 26.33
N LEU A 619 2.05 12.30 26.63
CA LEU A 619 2.88 11.91 27.76
C LEU A 619 2.16 12.20 29.08
N GLN A 620 1.63 13.41 29.25
CA GLN A 620 0.90 13.80 30.45
C GLN A 620 -0.39 12.98 30.63
N ALA A 621 -1.14 12.76 29.54
CA ALA A 621 -2.32 11.89 29.56
C ALA A 621 -1.97 10.44 29.91
N THR A 622 -0.85 9.92 29.38
CA THR A 622 -0.38 8.57 29.68
C THR A 622 0.05 8.45 31.14
N GLN A 623 0.81 9.40 31.68
CA GLN A 623 1.30 9.37 33.06
C GLN A 623 0.16 9.25 34.09
N ASN A 624 -0.99 9.87 33.82
CA ASN A 624 -2.18 9.86 34.68
C ASN A 624 -2.90 8.49 34.75
N ILE A 625 -2.54 7.52 33.89
CA ILE A 625 -3.14 6.17 33.91
C ILE A 625 -2.60 5.37 35.10
N MET A 626 -3.53 4.84 35.90
CA MET A 626 -3.23 3.85 36.94
C MET A 626 -3.32 2.44 36.34
N VAL A 627 -2.30 1.61 36.57
CA VAL A 627 -2.27 0.20 36.14
C VAL A 627 -2.38 -0.69 37.36
N GLU A 628 -3.36 -1.58 37.35
CA GLU A 628 -3.49 -2.63 38.38
C GLU A 628 -2.35 -3.64 38.28
N LYS A 629 -1.92 -4.20 39.40
CA LYS A 629 -0.82 -5.17 39.43
C LYS A 629 -1.20 -6.44 38.66
N ARG A 630 -0.69 -6.58 37.43
CA ARG A 630 -0.84 -7.78 36.61
C ARG A 630 0.04 -8.94 37.10
N ILE A 631 -0.33 -10.15 36.67
CA ILE A 631 0.49 -11.35 36.79
C ILE A 631 1.59 -11.27 35.72
N CYS A 632 2.84 -11.54 36.09
CA CYS A 632 3.94 -11.62 35.13
C CYS A 632 3.79 -12.87 34.24
N GLY A 633 4.18 -12.77 32.96
CA GLY A 633 4.32 -13.94 32.10
C GLY A 633 5.44 -14.88 32.58
N ALA A 634 5.54 -16.03 31.92
CA ALA A 634 6.63 -16.97 32.14
C ALA A 634 7.98 -16.37 31.71
N GLU A 635 9.02 -16.66 32.50
CA GLU A 635 10.40 -16.32 32.15
C GLU A 635 10.86 -17.16 30.94
N PRO A 636 11.41 -16.54 29.88
CA PRO A 636 11.80 -17.28 28.68
C PRO A 636 13.08 -18.09 28.91
N MET A 637 13.09 -19.35 28.49
CA MET A 637 14.31 -20.17 28.47
C MET A 637 15.17 -19.83 27.24
N ASP A 638 16.48 -19.60 27.41
CA ASP A 638 17.42 -19.25 26.30
C ASP A 638 17.29 -20.12 25.04
N VAL A 639 16.98 -21.41 25.21
CA VAL A 639 16.85 -22.38 24.11
C VAL A 639 15.66 -22.12 23.18
N ILE A 640 14.65 -21.34 23.58
CA ILE A 640 13.45 -21.10 22.76
C ILE A 640 13.69 -20.13 21.60
N PHE A 641 14.83 -19.42 21.58
CA PHE A 641 15.13 -18.37 20.62
C PHE A 641 16.04 -18.80 19.46
N SER A 642 16.94 -19.76 19.68
CA SER A 642 18.09 -20.00 18.79
C SER A 642 18.20 -21.42 18.24
N ARG A 643 17.41 -22.37 18.74
CA ARG A 643 17.55 -23.80 18.40
C ARG A 643 16.38 -24.30 17.53
N PRO A 644 16.64 -24.75 16.28
CA PRO A 644 15.60 -25.26 15.40
C PRO A 644 14.88 -26.50 15.95
N ILE A 645 13.56 -26.53 15.75
CA ILE A 645 12.66 -27.51 16.35
C ILE A 645 11.70 -28.10 15.33
N LEU A 646 11.40 -29.38 15.49
CA LEU A 646 10.54 -30.17 14.63
C LEU A 646 9.20 -30.41 15.31
N ARG A 647 8.11 -30.19 14.56
CA ARG A 647 6.75 -30.56 14.93
C ARG A 647 6.25 -31.73 14.09
N ARG A 648 5.62 -32.70 14.74
CA ARG A 648 4.83 -33.74 14.07
C ARG A 648 3.52 -33.99 14.82
N ARG A 649 2.45 -34.39 14.13
CA ARG A 649 1.23 -34.87 14.81
C ARG A 649 1.53 -36.14 15.59
N ALA A 650 0.94 -36.28 16.79
CA ALA A 650 1.04 -37.51 17.56
C ALA A 650 0.49 -38.73 16.79
N PRO A 651 1.09 -39.92 16.93
CA PRO A 651 0.66 -41.13 16.24
C PRO A 651 -0.76 -41.54 16.62
N LYS A 652 -1.51 -42.06 15.65
CA LYS A 652 -2.66 -42.93 15.96
C LYS A 652 -2.13 -44.23 16.59
N LYS A 653 -2.92 -44.84 17.47
CA LYS A 653 -2.55 -46.13 18.09
C LYS A 653 -2.15 -47.13 17.00
N ASN A 654 -1.00 -47.79 17.20
CA ASN A 654 -0.39 -48.80 16.33
C ASN A 654 0.29 -48.28 15.05
N GLN A 655 0.52 -46.97 14.89
CA GLN A 655 1.34 -46.44 13.81
C GLN A 655 2.77 -46.18 14.30
N GLU A 656 3.75 -46.94 13.80
CA GLU A 656 5.17 -46.57 13.94
C GLU A 656 5.45 -45.33 13.06
N LEU A 657 6.21 -44.38 13.61
CA LEU A 657 6.52 -43.10 12.98
C LEU A 657 8.03 -42.87 12.94
N THR A 658 8.62 -42.85 11.73
CA THR A 658 10.02 -42.44 11.52
C THR A 658 10.07 -40.95 11.17
N TRP A 659 10.99 -40.18 11.75
CA TRP A 659 11.17 -38.74 11.44
C TRP A 659 11.66 -38.47 10.00
N GLU A 660 11.88 -39.53 9.22
CA GLU A 660 12.30 -39.53 7.81
C GLU A 660 11.19 -39.09 6.85
N ASP A 661 9.92 -39.20 7.25
CA ASP A 661 8.77 -38.70 6.48
C ASP A 661 8.67 -37.17 6.60
N GLN A 662 9.48 -36.49 5.79
CA GLN A 662 9.55 -35.03 5.68
C GLN A 662 8.19 -34.39 5.37
N SER A 663 7.27 -35.11 4.70
CA SER A 663 5.94 -34.59 4.38
C SER A 663 5.04 -34.39 5.61
N ALA A 664 5.34 -35.09 6.72
CA ALA A 664 4.60 -35.02 7.97
C ALA A 664 5.27 -34.16 9.06
N VAL A 665 6.47 -33.61 8.80
CA VAL A 665 7.27 -32.86 9.77
C VAL A 665 7.33 -31.38 9.37
N THR A 666 6.93 -30.49 10.27
CA THR A 666 7.16 -29.05 10.11
C THR A 666 8.45 -28.66 10.85
N VAL A 667 9.36 -27.96 10.19
CA VAL A 667 10.55 -27.37 10.81
C VAL A 667 10.25 -25.92 11.19
N TYR A 668 10.67 -25.49 12.38
CA TYR A 668 10.63 -24.10 12.81
C TYR A 668 12.04 -23.63 13.20
N PRO A 669 12.42 -22.36 12.93
CA PRO A 669 13.74 -21.85 13.29
C PRO A 669 14.00 -21.88 14.81
N ASN A 670 12.94 -21.75 15.62
CA ASN A 670 13.01 -21.86 17.08
C ASN A 670 11.62 -22.20 17.68
N ALA A 671 11.57 -22.46 18.98
CA ALA A 671 10.32 -22.82 19.67
C ALA A 671 9.32 -21.65 19.76
N LEU A 672 9.78 -20.41 19.88
CA LEU A 672 8.89 -19.23 19.95
C LEU A 672 8.10 -19.02 18.64
N LEU A 673 8.73 -19.19 17.48
CA LEU A 673 8.07 -19.15 16.18
C LEU A 673 7.13 -20.35 15.98
N ALA A 674 7.43 -21.51 16.58
CA ALA A 674 6.50 -22.64 16.58
C ALA A 674 5.21 -22.34 17.37
N VAL A 675 5.27 -21.48 18.40
CA VAL A 675 4.09 -21.02 19.14
C VAL A 675 3.19 -20.13 18.30
N GLN A 676 3.73 -19.25 17.44
CA GLN A 676 2.92 -18.34 16.61
C GLN A 676 1.92 -19.07 15.67
N ASP A 677 2.18 -20.33 15.28
CA ASP A 677 1.27 -21.20 14.49
C ASP A 677 0.32 -22.06 15.38
N LEU A 678 0.44 -21.96 16.70
CA LEU A 678 -0.37 -22.66 17.71
C LEU A 678 -1.30 -21.73 18.47
N SER A 679 -0.77 -20.63 19.05
CA SER A 679 -1.52 -19.72 19.90
C SER A 679 -2.54 -18.90 19.11
N PHE A 680 -2.19 -18.50 17.89
CA PHE A 680 -3.12 -17.96 16.91
C PHE A 680 -3.55 -19.02 15.88
N GLY A 681 -4.86 -19.14 15.67
CA GLY A 681 -5.46 -19.98 14.62
C GLY A 681 -5.83 -21.41 15.03
N SER A 682 -5.46 -21.88 16.22
CA SER A 682 -5.85 -23.21 16.70
C SER A 682 -7.18 -23.22 17.47
N THR A 683 -8.30 -23.39 16.75
CA THR A 683 -9.62 -23.70 17.35
C THR A 683 -9.65 -25.01 18.17
N LYS A 684 -8.53 -25.74 18.20
CA LYS A 684 -8.34 -27.03 18.87
C LYS A 684 -7.68 -26.93 20.24
N VAL A 685 -7.02 -25.81 20.56
CA VAL A 685 -6.46 -25.59 21.90
C VAL A 685 -7.36 -24.62 22.64
N ARG A 686 -8.18 -25.16 23.54
CA ARG A 686 -9.04 -24.36 24.43
C ARG A 686 -8.25 -24.04 25.70
N HIS A 687 -7.56 -22.91 25.70
CA HIS A 687 -7.10 -22.31 26.94
C HIS A 687 -8.33 -21.78 27.71
N ILE A 688 -8.43 -22.14 28.99
CA ILE A 688 -9.49 -21.66 29.89
C ILE A 688 -9.11 -20.29 30.48
N ASP A 689 -7.80 -20.08 30.64
CA ASP A 689 -7.17 -18.86 31.15
C ASP A 689 -6.48 -18.07 30.02
N ALA A 690 -5.88 -16.93 30.36
CA ALA A 690 -5.07 -16.15 29.42
C ALA A 690 -3.94 -17.01 28.83
N ILE A 691 -3.73 -16.91 27.51
CA ILE A 691 -2.65 -17.58 26.81
C ILE A 691 -1.33 -16.91 27.21
N ASP A 692 -0.27 -17.71 27.41
CA ASP A 692 1.10 -17.21 27.56
C ASP A 692 1.99 -17.96 26.56
N ASP A 693 2.39 -17.27 25.50
CA ASP A 693 3.21 -17.84 24.44
C ASP A 693 4.59 -18.29 24.92
N ILE A 694 5.16 -17.66 25.93
CA ILE A 694 6.48 -18.02 26.48
C ILE A 694 6.35 -19.31 27.29
N LEU A 695 5.28 -19.47 28.07
CA LEU A 695 4.98 -20.73 28.74
C LEU A 695 4.78 -21.88 27.74
N ILE A 696 4.07 -21.62 26.63
CA ILE A 696 3.89 -22.63 25.55
C ILE A 696 5.25 -22.96 24.90
N ALA A 697 6.10 -21.97 24.62
CA ALA A 697 7.42 -22.17 24.02
C ALA A 697 8.36 -22.98 24.94
N ASN A 698 8.36 -22.66 26.23
CA ASN A 698 9.09 -23.42 27.26
C ASN A 698 8.57 -24.86 27.36
N ASN A 699 7.24 -25.07 27.37
CA ASN A 699 6.65 -26.41 27.38
C ASN A 699 7.02 -27.24 26.14
N ILE A 700 7.07 -26.60 24.96
CA ILE A 700 7.51 -27.21 23.71
C ILE A 700 8.99 -27.60 23.76
N ALA A 701 9.86 -26.72 24.26
CA ALA A 701 11.29 -26.98 24.43
C ALA A 701 11.55 -28.15 25.41
N ASN A 702 10.83 -28.17 26.53
CA ASN A 702 10.89 -29.26 27.51
C ASN A 702 10.35 -30.57 26.93
N SER A 703 9.27 -30.52 26.12
CA SER A 703 8.75 -31.69 25.41
C SER A 703 9.77 -32.25 24.41
N ALA A 704 10.51 -31.37 23.71
CA ALA A 704 11.62 -31.75 22.82
C ALA A 704 12.86 -32.29 23.58
N ASN A 705 13.04 -31.94 24.85
CA ASN A 705 14.01 -32.57 25.76
C ASN A 705 13.53 -33.95 26.31
N GLY A 706 12.29 -34.35 26.02
CA GLY A 706 11.69 -35.60 26.52
C GLY A 706 11.03 -35.47 27.89
N GLU A 707 10.82 -34.26 28.40
CA GLU A 707 10.13 -34.00 29.66
C GLU A 707 8.61 -34.17 29.52
N LYS A 708 7.93 -34.38 30.65
CA LYS A 708 6.47 -34.59 30.69
C LYS A 708 5.71 -33.26 30.84
N THR A 709 5.83 -32.40 29.83
CA THR A 709 5.10 -31.14 29.70
C THR A 709 3.91 -31.27 28.74
N GLU A 710 3.12 -30.20 28.61
CA GLU A 710 2.05 -30.15 27.61
C GLU A 710 2.65 -30.10 26.19
N SER A 711 2.26 -31.03 25.32
CA SER A 711 2.76 -31.13 23.94
C SER A 711 1.76 -30.66 22.87
N TYR A 712 0.59 -30.16 23.29
CA TYR A 712 -0.45 -29.58 22.42
C TYR A 712 -0.97 -30.51 21.31
N ASN A 713 -0.97 -31.83 21.55
CA ASN A 713 -1.29 -32.93 20.60
C ASN A 713 -0.24 -33.19 19.50
N TYR A 714 0.97 -32.64 19.67
CA TYR A 714 2.11 -32.88 18.80
C TYR A 714 3.22 -33.67 19.51
N MET A 715 4.15 -34.19 18.72
CA MET A 715 5.48 -34.59 19.15
C MET A 715 6.45 -33.49 18.75
N TRP A 716 7.28 -33.09 19.69
CA TRP A 716 8.33 -32.09 19.52
C TRP A 716 9.70 -32.76 19.63
N ASN A 717 10.67 -32.30 18.85
CA ASN A 717 12.03 -32.80 18.89
C ASN A 717 12.98 -31.75 18.31
N TRP A 718 14.18 -31.62 18.84
CA TRP A 718 15.18 -30.73 18.27
C TRP A 718 15.72 -31.28 16.96
N GLN A 719 15.98 -30.41 15.97
CA GLN A 719 16.42 -30.85 14.65
C GLN A 719 17.76 -31.63 14.72
N ASP A 720 18.74 -31.08 15.45
CA ASP A 720 20.05 -31.69 15.70
C ASP A 720 19.94 -33.13 16.28
N THR A 721 18.95 -33.36 17.12
CA THR A 721 18.71 -34.58 17.87
C THR A 721 17.99 -35.61 17.00
N ALA A 722 17.06 -35.16 16.15
CA ALA A 722 16.45 -35.98 15.11
C ALA A 722 17.47 -36.46 14.08
N GLU A 723 18.34 -35.57 13.59
CA GLU A 723 19.41 -35.92 12.65
C GLU A 723 20.40 -36.94 13.23
N GLN A 724 20.79 -36.76 14.50
CA GLN A 724 21.63 -37.74 15.21
C GLN A 724 20.93 -39.10 15.35
N MET A 725 19.63 -39.13 15.69
CA MET A 725 18.86 -40.37 15.76
C MET A 725 18.75 -41.08 14.41
N ALA A 726 18.52 -40.35 13.32
CA ALA A 726 18.48 -40.90 11.96
C ALA A 726 19.83 -41.54 11.57
N ARG A 727 20.95 -40.84 11.81
CA ARG A 727 22.32 -41.37 11.59
C ARG A 727 22.57 -42.64 12.42
N LEU A 728 22.12 -42.69 13.67
CA LEU A 728 22.25 -43.88 14.53
C LEU A 728 21.37 -45.05 14.06
N GLN A 729 20.18 -44.79 13.51
CA GLN A 729 19.31 -45.83 12.94
C GLN A 729 19.90 -46.41 11.64
N GLN A 730 20.40 -45.57 10.74
CA GLN A 730 21.10 -46.00 9.52
C GLN A 730 22.33 -46.86 9.85
N ASN A 731 23.14 -46.46 10.83
CA ASN A 731 24.28 -47.25 11.31
C ASN A 731 23.85 -48.62 11.88
N LYS A 732 22.73 -48.68 12.62
CA LYS A 732 22.18 -49.95 13.12
C LYS A 732 21.65 -50.83 11.98
N GLN A 733 20.99 -50.27 10.97
CA GLN A 733 20.53 -51.02 9.79
C GLN A 733 21.71 -51.59 8.98
N GLY A 734 22.78 -50.81 8.78
CA GLY A 734 24.02 -51.27 8.15
C GLY A 734 24.66 -52.44 8.90
N GLN A 735 24.73 -52.37 10.23
CA GLN A 735 25.22 -53.47 11.06
C GLN A 735 24.28 -54.69 11.08
N SER A 736 22.96 -54.50 11.03
CA SER A 736 22.01 -55.62 10.95
C SER A 736 22.03 -56.30 9.59
N SER A 737 22.31 -55.57 8.51
CA SER A 737 22.51 -56.14 7.17
C SER A 737 23.72 -57.09 7.13
N LEU A 738 24.85 -56.69 7.72
CA LEU A 738 26.04 -57.54 7.87
C LEU A 738 25.77 -58.81 8.71
N LYS A 739 25.03 -58.70 9.82
CA LYS A 739 24.60 -59.87 10.60
C LYS A 739 23.61 -60.75 9.84
N GLY A 740 22.67 -60.15 9.10
CA GLY A 740 21.74 -60.86 8.23
C GLY A 740 22.45 -61.67 7.15
N PHE A 741 23.45 -61.09 6.48
CA PHE A 741 24.27 -61.75 5.46
C PHE A 741 25.05 -62.95 6.03
N LEU A 742 25.69 -62.78 7.20
CA LEU A 742 26.39 -63.87 7.91
C LEU A 742 25.45 -64.97 8.43
N THR A 743 24.20 -64.64 8.74
CA THR A 743 23.21 -65.63 9.21
C THR A 743 22.60 -66.41 8.05
N LYS A 744 22.39 -65.77 6.89
CA LYS A 744 21.87 -66.40 5.66
C LYS A 744 22.83 -67.44 5.05
N MET A 745 24.13 -67.37 5.36
CA MET A 745 25.11 -68.43 5.04
C MET A 745 25.05 -69.66 5.95
N LYS A 746 24.34 -69.61 7.10
CA LYS A 746 24.26 -70.75 8.05
C LYS A 746 22.92 -71.49 8.04
N SER A 747 21.86 -70.94 7.46
CA SER A 747 20.53 -71.55 7.42
C SER A 747 20.23 -72.21 6.07
N ASN A 748 20.93 -73.29 5.72
CA ASN A 748 20.62 -74.05 4.50
C ASN A 748 20.85 -75.57 4.62
N THR A 749 20.35 -76.17 5.71
CA THR A 749 20.29 -77.64 5.85
C THR A 749 19.14 -78.09 6.77
N MET A 750 18.26 -78.96 6.24
CA MET A 750 17.29 -79.86 6.93
C MET A 750 16.21 -79.24 7.86
N SER A 751 15.07 -79.88 8.13
CA SER A 751 13.99 -80.43 7.27
C SER A 751 12.99 -81.25 8.12
N LYS A 752 11.70 -80.89 8.05
CA LYS A 752 10.51 -81.78 7.99
C LYS A 752 9.90 -82.42 9.27
N THR A 753 8.60 -82.75 9.11
CA THR A 753 7.65 -83.57 9.92
C THR A 753 7.10 -82.92 11.21
N LYS A 754 5.78 -82.59 11.29
CA LYS A 754 4.58 -83.42 11.69
C LYS A 754 4.59 -83.77 13.20
N SER A 755 3.51 -83.82 14.00
CA SER A 755 2.03 -83.80 13.83
C SER A 755 1.37 -83.78 15.24
N ASP A 756 0.10 -83.44 15.56
CA ASP A 756 -1.06 -82.75 14.95
C ASP A 756 -2.10 -82.45 16.11
N ASP A 757 -3.41 -82.19 15.85
CA ASP A 757 -4.60 -82.08 16.77
C ASP A 757 -4.85 -80.84 17.71
N GLY A 758 -6.13 -80.40 17.77
CA GLY A 758 -6.69 -79.26 18.57
C GLY A 758 -7.60 -79.72 19.74
N PRO A 759 -8.78 -79.09 20.07
CA PRO A 759 -9.51 -77.97 19.45
C PRO A 759 -10.21 -76.95 20.44
N PHE A 760 -11.09 -76.06 19.92
CA PHE A 760 -12.02 -75.08 20.58
C PHE A 760 -11.39 -73.85 21.29
N SER A 761 -11.82 -72.57 21.14
CA SER A 761 -13.09 -71.86 20.79
C SER A 761 -14.03 -71.52 21.96
N ILE A 762 -14.31 -70.22 22.16
CA ILE A 762 -15.55 -69.66 22.74
C ILE A 762 -15.76 -68.19 22.31
N PHE A 763 -17.03 -67.78 22.25
CA PHE A 763 -17.60 -66.61 21.55
C PHE A 763 -17.47 -65.27 22.31
N GLY A 764 -17.70 -64.09 21.68
CA GLY A 764 -17.94 -63.83 20.26
C GLY A 764 -18.58 -62.46 19.93
N LEU A 765 -19.00 -62.32 18.66
CA LEU A 765 -20.14 -61.56 18.07
C LEU A 765 -20.56 -60.19 18.68
N LYS A 766 -20.85 -59.14 17.91
CA LYS A 766 -21.52 -59.11 16.59
C LYS A 766 -20.98 -58.02 15.64
N CYS A 767 -21.07 -58.28 14.34
CA CYS A 767 -21.13 -57.26 13.29
C CYS A 767 -22.58 -56.76 13.10
N GLY A 768 -22.73 -55.54 12.56
CA GLY A 768 -23.99 -54.98 12.04
C GLY A 768 -23.66 -53.93 10.96
N PRO A 769 -24.33 -53.88 9.79
CA PRO A 769 -23.73 -53.27 8.60
C PRO A 769 -24.37 -51.95 8.11
N ILE A 770 -23.55 -51.20 7.37
CA ILE A 770 -23.84 -50.39 6.15
C ILE A 770 -25.26 -49.80 6.01
N CYS A 771 -25.32 -48.47 5.99
CA CYS A 771 -26.11 -47.72 5.01
C CYS A 771 -25.23 -46.63 4.38
N ALA A 772 -25.12 -46.65 3.06
CA ALA A 772 -24.65 -45.51 2.28
C ALA A 772 -25.87 -44.84 1.63
N SER A 773 -25.89 -43.52 1.61
CA SER A 773 -26.74 -42.74 0.71
C SER A 773 -26.12 -41.37 0.53
N ASP A 774 -26.06 -40.92 -0.71
CA ASP A 774 -25.56 -39.61 -1.12
C ASP A 774 -26.29 -38.48 -0.41
N ASN A 775 -25.62 -37.34 -0.26
CA ASN A 775 -26.28 -36.05 -0.19
C ASN A 775 -25.46 -34.99 -0.91
N VAL A 776 -26.10 -34.39 -1.90
CA VAL A 776 -25.71 -33.12 -2.52
C VAL A 776 -25.67 -32.05 -1.42
N LEU A 777 -24.68 -31.16 -1.45
CA LEU A 777 -24.63 -30.00 -0.57
C LEU A 777 -25.26 -28.80 -1.28
N ASP A 778 -26.47 -28.45 -0.88
CA ASP A 778 -27.16 -27.22 -1.29
C ASP A 778 -26.65 -25.99 -0.51
N ASP A 779 -26.70 -24.83 -1.16
CA ASP A 779 -25.95 -23.62 -0.83
C ASP A 779 -26.64 -22.67 0.18
N GLU A 780 -27.42 -23.21 1.14
CA GLU A 780 -28.31 -22.40 2.01
C GLU A 780 -27.89 -22.25 3.49
N THR A 781 -26.82 -22.91 3.93
CA THR A 781 -26.43 -22.91 5.37
C THR A 781 -25.69 -21.66 5.89
N LEU A 782 -25.56 -20.59 5.10
CA LEU A 782 -24.89 -19.35 5.52
C LEU A 782 -25.82 -18.30 6.17
N SER A 783 -27.14 -18.33 5.93
CA SER A 783 -28.08 -17.32 6.43
C SER A 783 -28.54 -17.51 7.89
N THR A 784 -28.43 -18.72 8.43
CA THR A 784 -29.03 -19.08 9.74
C THR A 784 -28.10 -18.91 10.95
N LEU A 785 -26.87 -18.41 10.76
CA LEU A 785 -25.92 -18.16 11.84
C LEU A 785 -25.99 -16.73 12.40
N GLU A 786 -26.38 -15.74 11.60
CA GLU A 786 -26.47 -14.33 12.05
C GLU A 786 -27.68 -14.07 12.97
N THR A 787 -28.79 -14.79 12.78
CA THR A 787 -30.03 -14.59 13.56
C THR A 787 -29.96 -15.10 15.01
N ARG A 788 -28.89 -15.80 15.41
CA ARG A 788 -28.74 -16.37 16.77
C ARG A 788 -27.84 -15.58 17.72
N GLN A 789 -27.18 -14.50 17.28
CA GLN A 789 -26.38 -13.65 18.17
C GLN A 789 -27.18 -12.51 18.83
N SER A 790 -28.36 -12.14 18.33
CA SER A 790 -29.13 -11.01 18.90
C SER A 790 -29.95 -11.33 20.17
N GLN A 791 -30.10 -12.60 20.56
CA GLN A 791 -30.95 -13.02 21.69
C GLN A 791 -30.19 -13.34 23.00
N LYS A 792 -28.92 -12.94 23.14
CA LYS A 792 -28.13 -13.12 24.38
C LYS A 792 -27.80 -11.83 25.13
N LYS A 793 -28.48 -10.71 24.84
CA LYS A 793 -28.41 -9.46 25.62
C LYS A 793 -29.72 -9.16 26.37
N SER A 794 -30.13 -10.08 27.25
CA SER A 794 -31.08 -9.78 28.34
C SER A 794 -31.07 -10.88 29.42
N PHE A 795 -30.00 -10.94 30.22
CA PHE A 795 -29.99 -11.39 31.61
C PHE A 795 -28.69 -10.94 32.27
#